data_AF-A0A661HHQ0-F1
#
_entry.id   AF-A0A661HHQ0-F1
#
_cell.length_a   1.000
_cell.length_b   1.000
_cell.length_c   1.000
_cell.angle_alpha   90.00
_cell.angle_beta   90.00
_cell.angle_gamma   90.00
#
_symmetry.space_group_name_H-M   'P 1'
#
loop_
_entity.id
_entity.type
_entity.pdbx_description
1 polymer ?
#
loop_
_entity_poly.entity_id
_entity_poly.type
_entity_poly.pdbx_seq_one_letter_code
_entity_poly.pdbx_strand_id
1 'polypeptide(L)'
;MNFFRSSIFILLFLGIAASAGDKDLQHVSVQLEWKHQFEFAGFYTALEHGYYKDVNLDVEIKEYASSIGVVSDVLNGISTYGMSSSHLILERLSGKKIVQLASYLKQNALVLITKPNIRTIEELKNKKVMITANELKGTSLAAMFQEHNLHISDINVIPHSFNIEAFSNGDVDAMTAFVSNQPFLLDQKQIPYKIFNPSNDGIYSYDVELFTSEDEIRDHPLRTQNFIDATRKGWEYALSHKKEIIELIYEKYSKEKSKKALLYEANTINKLMKTNLFKIGAVIPELTQLNTNMYVQLGMVNKNWDLEGFIFNPKPRKIDLTPSESAFIKAHPVIRFSDVQWEPFASIAGNTYSGIFKTYYKLLEQRTGIKFEFVKIGDGINFQLVLDALKRKEIDMIDGSGKTKERKEYALFAGPLMQVSLAIISNKENRFTTLKSLEGKRIAVAKGSTASEYIKEHFPQIELIYTNSIDEALDLVTIQQADAGLDNLVVLDHMIKNNPHFQQIEISGVSDYKFDLYSLIRNDYTLLHQIMDKAVRSISQEELLFINNKLLRSTVQLTKSQKDFLTPKELAFIKSHSKIVLGTEKAWKPYVIVKKDGTISGYDADVLKLINKVSGSNFVLEAGDWAKMQTKAKEKEIDGLSTGGIHEELKTYLNFSDIYISMKKMLIVSKENPKNIHTLNDLKGKTIAIHKSNLVDEKMMRNFPNSKVLKLNTIEEVITSVTTGQADAMFGNGATFYLANELGLPYLKRVAQLDDTLDLAFGIRKDWPEAISIINKSLAYIGEHKLLELKNKWFWQDKATLLNKRHQNLILTENEKKYLQKKKQISMCIDPDWMPFEKIEAGKHIGVSAAYIRLISSKIDIPFTLIPTDTWNQSIHSAKKRKCDIFSLAMETPARKKYMDFTEPYLTVPLVITTTNDKFFISTLKELEGKSIGIGKNYAQTELLKTKYPMINFIEVSTAQEGLQKVIKGTLFGYIDNLTTIGYQIQKYFSTELKITGQFNEDLILGIGVRNDEPILLDILNKTINTIDDSIKNQILSQW
;
A
#
# COMPACT_ATOMS: atom_id res chain seq x y z
N MET A 1 16.81 -73.47 -50.11
CA MET A 1 16.47 -74.12 -48.83
C MET A 1 17.65 -73.96 -47.90
N ASN A 2 17.71 -73.20 -46.81
CA ASN A 2 16.82 -72.25 -46.13
C ASN A 2 17.79 -71.24 -45.49
N PHE A 3 17.70 -69.93 -45.73
CA PHE A 3 16.67 -68.96 -45.33
C PHE A 3 16.72 -68.53 -43.85
N PHE A 4 16.74 -67.19 -43.69
CA PHE A 4 16.52 -66.37 -42.49
C PHE A 4 17.63 -66.30 -41.44
N ARG A 5 18.44 -65.23 -41.52
CA ARG A 5 18.81 -64.29 -40.44
C ARG A 5 20.21 -63.72 -40.69
N SER A 6 20.32 -62.59 -41.38
CA SER A 6 21.47 -61.65 -41.22
C SER A 6 21.30 -60.28 -41.89
N SER A 7 20.25 -60.02 -42.67
CA SER A 7 20.14 -58.75 -43.43
C SER A 7 19.11 -57.73 -42.91
N ILE A 8 18.63 -57.84 -41.67
CA ILE A 8 17.64 -56.90 -41.07
C ILE A 8 18.25 -55.99 -39.96
N PHE A 9 19.55 -56.09 -39.67
CA PHE A 9 20.16 -55.30 -38.58
C PHE A 9 21.04 -54.11 -39.01
N ILE A 10 21.23 -53.87 -40.32
CA ILE A 10 22.08 -52.76 -40.85
C ILE A 10 21.28 -51.81 -41.77
N LEU A 11 19.95 -51.88 -41.77
CA LEU A 11 19.06 -50.90 -42.42
C LEU A 11 18.07 -50.23 -41.45
N LEU A 12 18.16 -50.53 -40.16
CA LEU A 12 17.34 -49.91 -39.09
C LEU A 12 18.12 -48.91 -38.22
N PHE A 13 19.40 -48.66 -38.52
CA PHE A 13 20.24 -47.66 -37.83
C PHE A 13 20.59 -46.42 -38.67
N LEU A 14 19.97 -46.27 -39.85
CA LEU A 14 20.13 -45.10 -40.73
C LEU A 14 18.80 -44.36 -41.00
N GLY A 15 17.75 -44.64 -40.24
CA GLY A 15 16.39 -44.12 -40.46
C GLY A 15 15.73 -43.38 -39.28
N ILE A 16 16.47 -43.00 -38.24
CA ILE A 16 15.95 -42.14 -37.14
C ILE A 16 16.98 -41.07 -36.79
N ALA A 17 17.47 -40.37 -37.82
CA ALA A 17 18.25 -39.14 -37.67
C ALA A 17 17.79 -38.14 -38.74
N ALA A 18 16.50 -37.79 -38.73
CA ALA A 18 15.93 -36.57 -39.32
C ALA A 18 14.40 -36.60 -39.19
N SER A 19 13.89 -36.47 -37.98
CA SER A 19 12.63 -35.76 -37.76
C SER A 19 12.66 -35.17 -36.34
N ALA A 20 13.65 -34.33 -36.07
CA ALA A 20 13.33 -33.14 -35.30
C ALA A 20 12.34 -32.40 -36.20
N GLY A 21 11.04 -32.68 -36.02
CA GLY A 21 10.02 -31.95 -36.73
C GLY A 21 10.31 -30.48 -36.48
N ASP A 22 10.48 -29.71 -37.55
CA ASP A 22 10.32 -28.26 -37.47
C ASP A 22 9.05 -28.05 -36.66
N LYS A 23 9.19 -27.62 -35.41
CA LYS A 23 8.03 -27.13 -34.68
C LYS A 23 7.69 -25.87 -35.44
N ASP A 24 6.61 -25.92 -36.22
CA ASP A 24 6.08 -24.73 -36.89
C ASP A 24 6.01 -23.62 -35.84
N LEU A 25 6.83 -22.58 -36.04
CA LEU A 25 6.90 -21.46 -35.12
C LEU A 25 5.53 -20.82 -35.05
N GLN A 26 5.08 -20.46 -33.85
CA GLN A 26 3.79 -19.81 -33.71
C GLN A 26 3.95 -18.35 -34.12
N HIS A 27 3.36 -17.99 -35.26
CA HIS A 27 3.39 -16.63 -35.77
C HIS A 27 2.50 -15.71 -34.91
N VAL A 28 3.08 -14.61 -34.44
CA VAL A 28 2.39 -13.55 -33.70
C VAL A 28 2.93 -12.18 -34.13
N SER A 29 2.17 -11.12 -33.90
CA SER A 29 2.60 -9.76 -34.20
C SER A 29 2.36 -8.80 -33.05
N VAL A 30 3.16 -7.74 -32.96
CA VAL A 30 2.98 -6.63 -32.03
C VAL A 30 2.86 -5.30 -32.77
N GLN A 31 1.75 -4.59 -32.57
CA GLN A 31 1.51 -3.26 -33.12
C GLN A 31 2.05 -2.20 -32.17
N LEU A 32 3.05 -1.43 -32.63
CA LEU A 32 3.60 -0.31 -31.88
C LEU A 32 2.63 0.88 -31.87
N GLU A 33 2.75 1.73 -30.85
CA GLU A 33 1.98 2.97 -30.70
C GLU A 33 2.70 4.22 -31.25
N TRP A 34 3.96 4.05 -31.69
CA TRP A 34 4.77 5.12 -32.26
C TRP A 34 5.77 4.60 -33.31
N LYS A 35 6.62 5.50 -33.81
CA LYS A 35 7.71 5.25 -34.76
C LYS A 35 8.87 4.49 -34.14
N HIS A 36 9.63 3.78 -34.97
CA HIS A 36 10.78 3.00 -34.53
C HIS A 36 11.82 3.86 -33.81
N GLN A 37 12.02 3.61 -32.51
CA GLN A 37 12.96 4.31 -31.65
C GLN A 37 13.31 3.50 -30.40
N PHE A 38 14.15 4.02 -29.49
CA PHE A 38 14.61 3.26 -28.32
C PHE A 38 13.49 2.89 -27.33
N GLU A 39 12.35 3.58 -27.39
CA GLU A 39 11.13 3.24 -26.65
C GLU A 39 10.66 1.79 -26.80
N PHE A 40 11.00 1.12 -27.89
CA PHE A 40 10.63 -0.28 -28.13
C PHE A 40 11.83 -1.24 -28.16
N ALA A 41 12.98 -0.80 -27.61
CA ALA A 41 14.25 -1.54 -27.66
C ALA A 41 14.13 -2.99 -27.19
N GLY A 42 13.35 -3.28 -26.15
CA GLY A 42 13.17 -4.65 -25.67
C GLY A 42 12.56 -5.60 -26.69
N PHE A 43 11.67 -5.12 -27.55
CA PHE A 43 11.06 -5.93 -28.62
C PHE A 43 12.07 -6.26 -29.72
N TYR A 44 12.83 -5.26 -30.18
CA TYR A 44 13.88 -5.46 -31.18
C TYR A 44 14.95 -6.41 -30.67
N THR A 45 15.41 -6.20 -29.43
CA THR A 45 16.43 -7.07 -28.84
C THR A 45 15.93 -8.50 -28.70
N ALA A 46 14.69 -8.71 -28.25
CA ALA A 46 14.12 -10.05 -28.14
C ALA A 46 13.98 -10.76 -29.50
N LEU A 47 13.68 -10.02 -30.57
CA LEU A 47 13.62 -10.55 -31.93
C LEU A 47 15.01 -10.90 -32.48
N GLU A 48 15.93 -9.95 -32.42
CA GLU A 48 17.25 -10.04 -33.05
C GLU A 48 18.21 -10.98 -32.32
N HIS A 49 18.03 -11.16 -31.00
CA HIS A 49 18.81 -12.11 -30.20
C HIS A 49 18.16 -13.51 -30.14
N GLY A 50 17.03 -13.72 -30.83
CA GLY A 50 16.38 -15.03 -30.90
C GLY A 50 15.56 -15.42 -29.66
N TYR A 51 15.38 -14.54 -28.67
CA TYR A 51 14.64 -14.85 -27.43
C TYR A 51 13.19 -15.27 -27.68
N TYR A 52 12.56 -14.77 -28.76
CA TYR A 52 11.24 -15.25 -29.18
C TYR A 52 11.29 -16.65 -29.81
N LYS A 53 12.32 -16.93 -30.63
CA LYS A 53 12.52 -18.25 -31.25
C LYS A 53 12.79 -19.33 -30.21
N ASP A 54 13.54 -19.00 -29.15
CA ASP A 54 13.81 -19.89 -28.01
C ASP A 54 12.54 -20.39 -27.31
N VAL A 55 11.45 -19.63 -27.41
CA VAL A 55 10.13 -19.95 -26.85
C VAL A 55 9.09 -20.30 -27.92
N ASN A 56 9.55 -20.69 -29.12
CA ASN A 56 8.75 -21.16 -30.26
C ASN A 56 7.80 -20.09 -30.85
N LEU A 57 8.23 -18.83 -30.88
CA LEU A 57 7.48 -17.71 -31.47
C LEU A 57 8.22 -17.11 -32.67
N ASP A 58 7.48 -16.89 -33.74
CA ASP A 58 7.87 -16.04 -34.86
C ASP A 58 7.15 -14.69 -34.71
N VAL A 59 7.90 -13.61 -34.46
CA VAL A 59 7.31 -12.32 -34.06
C VAL A 59 7.53 -11.27 -35.13
N GLU A 60 6.44 -10.70 -35.65
CA GLU A 60 6.43 -9.51 -36.49
C GLU A 60 6.24 -8.25 -35.64
N ILE A 61 7.08 -7.22 -35.84
CA ILE A 61 6.93 -5.91 -35.20
C ILE A 61 6.40 -4.92 -36.24
N LYS A 62 5.23 -4.33 -35.98
CA LYS A 62 4.55 -3.42 -36.90
C LYS A 62 4.67 -1.97 -36.42
N GLU A 63 5.24 -1.10 -37.25
CA GLU A 63 5.36 0.34 -36.94
C GLU A 63 3.99 1.03 -36.95
N TYR A 64 3.83 2.09 -36.15
CA TYR A 64 2.62 2.90 -36.12
C TYR A 64 2.47 3.82 -37.35
N ALA A 65 1.22 3.99 -37.80
CA ALA A 65 0.81 5.03 -38.74
C ALA A 65 -0.46 5.72 -38.25
N SER A 66 -0.67 6.99 -38.59
CA SER A 66 -1.79 7.80 -38.10
C SER A 66 -3.19 7.27 -38.49
N SER A 67 -3.27 6.42 -39.51
CA SER A 67 -4.50 5.73 -39.93
C SER A 67 -4.82 4.48 -39.09
N ILE A 68 -3.92 4.02 -38.23
CA ILE A 68 -4.03 2.76 -37.49
C ILE A 68 -4.65 3.00 -36.11
N GLY A 69 -5.70 2.25 -35.78
CA GLY A 69 -6.26 2.18 -34.44
C GLY A 69 -5.75 0.95 -33.69
N VAL A 70 -4.67 1.10 -32.91
CA VAL A 70 -3.95 -0.04 -32.30
C VAL A 70 -4.86 -1.01 -31.52
N VAL A 71 -5.79 -0.48 -30.71
CA VAL A 71 -6.76 -1.31 -29.96
C VAL A 71 -7.71 -2.06 -30.89
N SER A 72 -8.19 -1.41 -31.94
CA SER A 72 -9.08 -2.03 -32.93
C SER A 72 -8.36 -3.11 -33.74
N ASP A 73 -7.10 -2.88 -34.13
CA ASP A 73 -6.27 -3.85 -34.85
C ASP A 73 -6.09 -5.15 -34.06
N VAL A 74 -5.85 -5.04 -32.75
CA VAL A 74 -5.73 -6.21 -31.87
C VAL A 74 -7.06 -6.96 -31.71
N LEU A 75 -8.16 -6.23 -31.48
CA LEU A 75 -9.48 -6.84 -31.32
C LEU A 75 -10.02 -7.47 -32.61
N ASN A 76 -9.62 -6.97 -33.78
CA ASN A 76 -9.97 -7.52 -35.08
C ASN A 76 -9.05 -8.68 -35.52
N GLY A 77 -8.05 -9.05 -34.71
CA GLY A 77 -7.11 -10.12 -35.01
C GLY A 77 -6.09 -9.79 -36.11
N ILE A 78 -5.94 -8.52 -36.48
CA ILE A 78 -4.89 -8.06 -37.41
C ILE A 78 -3.52 -8.15 -36.73
N SER A 79 -3.47 -7.81 -35.44
CA SER A 79 -2.27 -7.90 -34.61
C SER A 79 -2.54 -8.74 -33.36
N THR A 80 -1.57 -9.55 -32.93
CA THR A 80 -1.75 -10.42 -31.73
C THR A 80 -1.62 -9.61 -30.44
N TYR A 81 -0.67 -8.70 -30.40
CA TYR A 81 -0.37 -7.83 -29.27
C TYR A 81 -0.36 -6.37 -29.73
N GLY A 82 -0.57 -5.44 -28.79
CA GLY A 82 -0.49 -4.01 -29.07
C GLY A 82 0.17 -3.25 -27.94
N MET A 83 0.68 -2.07 -28.28
CA MET A 83 1.17 -1.07 -27.33
C MET A 83 0.16 0.07 -27.20
N SER A 84 0.03 0.62 -26.00
CA SER A 84 -0.80 1.79 -25.73
C SER A 84 -0.34 2.48 -24.46
N SER A 85 -1.18 3.34 -23.88
CA SER A 85 -0.96 4.00 -22.59
C SER A 85 -1.99 3.54 -21.56
N SER A 86 -2.10 4.27 -20.45
CA SER A 86 -3.21 4.11 -19.50
C SER A 86 -4.61 4.27 -20.12
N HIS A 87 -4.72 4.76 -21.37
CA HIS A 87 -5.95 4.76 -22.16
C HIS A 87 -6.65 3.39 -22.21
N LEU A 88 -5.90 2.29 -22.13
CA LEU A 88 -6.46 0.93 -22.09
C LEU A 88 -7.50 0.73 -20.98
N ILE A 89 -7.38 1.45 -19.86
CA ILE A 89 -8.39 1.43 -18.79
C ILE A 89 -9.74 1.89 -19.33
N LEU A 90 -9.76 3.01 -20.06
CA LEU A 90 -10.99 3.58 -20.61
C LEU A 90 -11.57 2.68 -21.69
N GLU A 91 -10.72 2.09 -22.52
CA GLU A 91 -11.13 1.13 -23.54
C GLU A 91 -11.79 -0.10 -22.92
N ARG A 92 -11.19 -0.67 -21.86
CA ARG A 92 -11.79 -1.76 -21.08
C ARG A 92 -13.14 -1.36 -20.50
N LEU A 93 -13.22 -0.19 -19.88
CA LEU A 93 -14.45 0.29 -19.22
C LEU A 93 -15.55 0.68 -20.21
N SER A 94 -15.20 0.94 -21.47
CA SER A 94 -16.15 1.08 -22.58
C SER A 94 -16.72 -0.26 -23.08
N GLY A 95 -16.27 -1.39 -22.52
CA GLY A 95 -16.73 -2.74 -22.86
C GLY A 95 -15.81 -3.51 -23.82
N LYS A 96 -14.64 -2.98 -24.19
CA LYS A 96 -13.70 -3.70 -25.04
C LYS A 96 -13.04 -4.86 -24.29
N LYS A 97 -12.94 -6.01 -24.96
CA LYS A 97 -12.40 -7.26 -24.42
C LYS A 97 -10.88 -7.34 -24.54
N ILE A 98 -10.21 -6.44 -23.83
CA ILE A 98 -8.75 -6.34 -23.81
C ILE A 98 -8.19 -6.70 -22.43
N VAL A 99 -6.94 -7.15 -22.41
CA VAL A 99 -6.17 -7.51 -21.21
C VAL A 99 -4.79 -6.85 -21.25
N GLN A 100 -4.45 -6.09 -20.21
CA GLN A 100 -3.14 -5.49 -19.98
C GLN A 100 -2.14 -6.56 -19.54
N LEU A 101 -1.04 -6.69 -20.29
CA LEU A 101 -0.03 -7.74 -20.12
C LEU A 101 1.21 -7.26 -19.37
N ALA A 102 1.68 -6.05 -19.68
CA ALA A 102 2.89 -5.48 -19.08
C ALA A 102 2.85 -3.94 -19.12
N SER A 103 3.53 -3.32 -18.16
CA SER A 103 3.67 -1.87 -18.05
C SER A 103 5.15 -1.49 -18.02
N TYR A 104 5.61 -0.61 -18.91
CA TYR A 104 7.03 -0.27 -19.00
C TYR A 104 7.39 1.07 -18.33
N LEU A 105 6.71 2.18 -18.62
CA LEU A 105 7.03 3.48 -18.00
C LEU A 105 6.14 3.76 -16.78
N LYS A 106 6.73 4.02 -15.62
CA LYS A 106 6.02 4.19 -14.33
C LYS A 106 5.69 5.64 -13.98
N GLN A 107 5.91 6.55 -14.92
CA GLN A 107 5.69 7.99 -14.78
C GLN A 107 5.26 8.57 -16.13
N ASN A 108 4.59 9.72 -16.11
CA ASN A 108 4.17 10.42 -17.32
C ASN A 108 5.37 10.75 -18.20
N ALA A 109 5.44 10.11 -19.36
CA ALA A 109 6.38 10.43 -20.41
C ALA A 109 5.75 11.43 -21.39
N LEU A 110 4.45 11.31 -21.64
CA LEU A 110 3.69 12.17 -22.53
C LEU A 110 3.40 13.55 -21.90
N VAL A 111 3.82 14.61 -22.59
CA VAL A 111 3.70 16.02 -22.19
C VAL A 111 3.23 16.89 -23.36
N LEU A 112 2.81 18.11 -23.07
CA LEU A 112 2.51 19.12 -24.07
C LEU A 112 3.63 20.17 -24.11
N ILE A 113 4.18 20.41 -25.29
CA ILE A 113 5.15 21.49 -25.54
C ILE A 113 4.42 22.64 -26.23
N THR A 114 4.60 23.87 -25.73
CA THR A 114 3.98 25.08 -26.28
C THR A 114 5.02 26.14 -26.60
N LYS A 115 4.63 27.13 -27.41
CA LYS A 115 5.39 28.38 -27.51
C LYS A 115 5.45 29.08 -26.13
N PRO A 116 6.57 29.75 -25.77
CA PRO A 116 6.76 30.33 -24.43
C PRO A 116 5.74 31.41 -24.03
N ASN A 117 5.07 32.01 -25.01
CA ASN A 117 4.02 33.01 -24.77
C ASN A 117 2.70 32.40 -24.28
N ILE A 118 2.51 31.07 -24.42
CA ILE A 118 1.34 30.36 -23.89
C ILE A 118 1.64 29.98 -22.43
N ARG A 119 0.93 30.60 -21.50
CA ARG A 119 1.22 30.48 -20.06
C ARG A 119 0.33 29.50 -19.34
N THR A 120 -0.87 29.25 -19.84
CA THR A 120 -1.87 28.34 -19.25
C THR A 120 -2.43 27.38 -20.30
N ILE A 121 -3.04 26.27 -19.87
CA ILE A 121 -3.65 25.30 -20.80
C ILE A 121 -4.85 25.92 -21.53
N GLU A 122 -5.62 26.76 -20.84
CA GLU A 122 -6.81 27.43 -21.34
C GLU A 122 -6.50 28.39 -22.51
N GLU A 123 -5.28 28.94 -22.57
CA GLU A 123 -4.80 29.78 -23.68
C GLU A 123 -4.63 29.02 -25.01
N LEU A 124 -4.74 27.69 -25.01
CA LEU A 124 -4.75 26.88 -26.22
C LEU A 124 -6.05 27.01 -27.01
N LYS A 125 -7.09 27.65 -26.47
CA LYS A 125 -8.34 27.87 -27.19
C LYS A 125 -8.10 28.59 -28.53
N ASN A 126 -8.58 27.99 -29.61
CA ASN A 126 -8.41 28.35 -31.02
C ASN A 126 -6.96 28.27 -31.54
N LYS A 127 -6.02 27.71 -30.77
CA LYS A 127 -4.62 27.52 -31.19
C LYS A 127 -4.44 26.27 -32.02
N LYS A 128 -3.41 26.28 -32.87
CA LYS A 128 -3.02 25.10 -33.67
C LYS A 128 -2.20 24.16 -32.80
N VAL A 129 -2.76 22.99 -32.50
CA VAL A 129 -2.13 21.99 -31.64
C VAL A 129 -1.85 20.74 -32.46
N MET A 130 -0.58 20.39 -32.59
CA MET A 130 -0.12 19.20 -33.29
C MET A 130 -0.21 17.98 -32.37
N ILE A 131 -1.16 17.08 -32.62
CA ILE A 131 -1.49 15.98 -31.69
C ILE A 131 -2.15 14.82 -32.45
N THR A 132 -1.96 13.58 -31.98
CA THR A 132 -2.65 12.42 -32.55
C THR A 132 -4.07 12.25 -31.98
N ALA A 133 -4.94 11.59 -32.75
CA ALA A 133 -6.31 11.31 -32.31
C ALA A 133 -6.37 10.42 -31.05
N ASN A 134 -5.38 9.55 -30.84
CA ASN A 134 -5.30 8.69 -29.66
C ASN A 134 -4.86 9.50 -28.43
N GLU A 135 -3.90 10.41 -28.56
CA GLU A 135 -3.46 11.25 -27.44
C GLU A 135 -4.58 12.17 -26.92
N LEU A 136 -5.48 12.60 -27.80
CA LEU A 136 -6.69 13.35 -27.44
C LEU A 136 -7.76 12.50 -26.73
N LYS A 137 -7.64 11.17 -26.76
CA LYS A 137 -8.62 10.24 -26.19
C LYS A 137 -8.01 9.53 -25.01
N GLY A 138 -8.32 10.01 -23.81
CA GLY A 138 -8.16 9.20 -22.62
C GLY A 138 -6.71 8.87 -22.20
N THR A 139 -5.74 9.68 -22.62
CA THR A 139 -4.38 9.69 -22.09
C THR A 139 -4.26 10.69 -20.92
N SER A 140 -3.08 10.80 -20.31
CA SER A 140 -2.82 11.84 -19.32
C SER A 140 -2.98 13.27 -19.85
N LEU A 141 -2.75 13.49 -21.14
CA LEU A 141 -3.00 14.81 -21.76
C LEU A 141 -4.49 15.09 -21.92
N ALA A 142 -5.27 14.08 -22.31
CA ALA A 142 -6.72 14.21 -22.39
C ALA A 142 -7.32 14.48 -20.99
N ALA A 143 -6.81 13.80 -19.96
CA ALA A 143 -7.18 14.06 -18.57
C ALA A 143 -6.82 15.49 -18.15
N MET A 144 -5.66 16.00 -18.54
CA MET A 144 -5.22 17.38 -18.24
C MET A 144 -6.12 18.40 -18.93
N PHE A 145 -6.45 18.19 -20.21
CA PHE A 145 -7.41 19.05 -20.91
C PHE A 145 -8.79 19.04 -20.25
N GLN A 146 -9.27 17.88 -19.80
CA GLN A 146 -10.53 17.73 -19.09
C GLN A 146 -10.52 18.47 -17.73
N GLU A 147 -9.45 18.34 -16.93
CA GLU A 147 -9.28 19.07 -15.66
C GLU A 147 -9.34 20.59 -15.87
N HIS A 148 -8.77 21.08 -16.98
CA HIS A 148 -8.78 22.49 -17.37
C HIS A 148 -10.02 22.93 -18.16
N ASN A 149 -11.05 22.09 -18.28
CA ASN A 149 -12.27 22.34 -19.07
C ASN A 149 -11.98 22.77 -20.53
N LEU A 150 -10.90 22.27 -21.13
CA LEU A 150 -10.55 22.49 -22.53
C LEU A 150 -11.04 21.29 -23.35
N HIS A 151 -12.05 21.50 -24.19
CA HIS A 151 -12.54 20.44 -25.06
C HIS A 151 -11.74 20.39 -26.37
N ILE A 152 -11.73 19.23 -27.03
CA ILE A 152 -11.04 19.06 -28.33
C ILE A 152 -11.60 20.05 -29.37
N SER A 153 -12.90 20.34 -29.30
CA SER A 153 -13.56 21.33 -30.18
C SER A 153 -13.09 22.77 -29.94
N ASP A 154 -12.41 23.05 -28.82
CA ASP A 154 -11.85 24.37 -28.53
C ASP A 154 -10.48 24.59 -29.19
N ILE A 155 -9.85 23.58 -29.79
CA ILE A 155 -8.51 23.69 -30.40
C ILE A 155 -8.53 23.33 -31.89
N ASN A 156 -7.59 23.90 -32.65
CA ASN A 156 -7.39 23.54 -34.05
C ASN A 156 -6.41 22.36 -34.12
N VAL A 157 -6.94 21.14 -34.17
CA VAL A 157 -6.15 19.91 -34.22
C VAL A 157 -5.41 19.79 -35.56
N ILE A 158 -4.09 19.74 -35.49
CA ILE A 158 -3.20 19.45 -36.62
C ILE A 158 -2.67 18.02 -36.45
N PRO A 159 -2.79 17.12 -37.46
CA PRO A 159 -2.24 15.78 -37.36
C PRO A 159 -0.74 15.81 -37.03
N HIS A 160 -0.32 14.96 -36.10
CA HIS A 160 1.07 14.92 -35.67
C HIS A 160 2.01 14.48 -36.80
N SER A 161 3.06 15.27 -37.09
CA SER A 161 4.05 14.98 -38.14
C SER A 161 5.17 14.04 -37.69
N PHE A 162 5.17 13.65 -36.40
CA PHE A 162 6.18 12.81 -35.74
C PHE A 162 7.59 13.45 -35.68
N ASN A 163 7.69 14.74 -35.99
CA ASN A 163 8.92 15.52 -36.00
C ASN A 163 8.69 16.93 -35.42
N ILE A 164 9.72 17.77 -35.35
CA ILE A 164 9.64 19.07 -34.66
C ILE A 164 9.52 20.26 -35.62
N GLU A 165 9.54 20.04 -36.92
CA GLU A 165 9.70 21.06 -37.96
C GLU A 165 8.54 22.07 -37.95
N ALA A 166 7.29 21.60 -37.95
CA ALA A 166 6.11 22.46 -37.90
C ALA A 166 6.08 23.34 -36.64
N PHE A 167 6.46 22.79 -35.48
CA PHE A 167 6.59 23.56 -34.25
C PHE A 167 7.75 24.55 -34.35
N SER A 168 8.90 24.14 -34.88
CA SER A 168 10.11 24.96 -35.03
C SER A 168 9.85 26.18 -35.91
N ASN A 169 9.15 26.00 -37.03
CA ASN A 169 8.81 27.04 -37.99
C ASN A 169 7.70 27.99 -37.51
N GLY A 170 6.97 27.61 -36.46
CA GLY A 170 5.83 28.37 -35.96
C GLY A 170 4.52 28.10 -36.70
N ASP A 171 4.44 27.01 -37.47
CA ASP A 171 3.22 26.58 -38.15
C ASP A 171 2.15 26.10 -37.16
N VAL A 172 2.59 25.65 -35.98
CA VAL A 172 1.76 25.26 -34.84
C VAL A 172 2.18 25.96 -33.55
N ASP A 173 1.22 26.18 -32.66
CA ASP A 173 1.40 26.86 -31.37
C ASP A 173 1.83 25.88 -30.25
N ALA A 174 1.44 24.62 -30.37
CA ALA A 174 1.75 23.56 -29.42
C ALA A 174 1.86 22.20 -30.12
N MET A 175 2.56 21.25 -29.50
CA MET A 175 2.63 19.86 -29.94
C MET A 175 2.69 18.90 -28.76
N THR A 176 2.17 17.69 -28.92
CA THR A 176 2.47 16.60 -27.99
C THR A 176 3.90 16.14 -28.14
N ALA A 177 4.48 15.66 -27.05
CA ALA A 177 5.85 15.22 -27.01
C ALA A 177 6.07 14.21 -25.89
N PHE A 178 7.09 13.39 -26.04
CA PHE A 178 7.63 12.62 -24.92
C PHE A 178 8.83 13.36 -24.34
N VAL A 179 8.93 13.42 -23.00
CA VAL A 179 10.07 14.03 -22.30
C VAL A 179 11.41 13.39 -22.68
N SER A 180 11.38 12.15 -23.18
CA SER A 180 12.55 11.41 -23.66
C SER A 180 13.04 11.83 -25.06
N ASN A 181 12.34 12.72 -25.77
CA ASN A 181 12.55 12.92 -27.20
C ASN A 181 12.56 14.39 -27.65
N GLN A 182 11.40 15.00 -27.90
CA GLN A 182 11.32 16.32 -28.54
C GLN A 182 12.05 17.45 -27.77
N PRO A 183 12.03 17.52 -26.42
CA PRO A 183 12.80 18.51 -25.68
C PRO A 183 14.30 18.53 -26.07
N PHE A 184 14.91 17.35 -26.20
CA PHE A 184 16.33 17.24 -26.59
C PHE A 184 16.59 17.83 -27.98
N LEU A 185 15.70 17.60 -28.95
CA LEU A 185 15.85 18.11 -30.31
C LEU A 185 15.67 19.64 -30.37
N LEU A 186 14.72 20.17 -29.59
CA LEU A 186 14.49 21.61 -29.48
C LEU A 186 15.67 22.31 -28.79
N ASP A 187 16.22 21.72 -27.72
CA ASP A 187 17.40 22.21 -27.03
C ASP A 187 18.63 22.25 -27.96
N GLN A 188 18.86 21.20 -28.77
CA GLN A 188 19.94 21.19 -29.77
C GLN A 188 19.80 22.31 -30.79
N LYS A 189 18.57 22.62 -31.22
CA LYS A 189 18.27 23.71 -32.16
C LYS A 189 18.12 25.08 -31.49
N GLN A 190 18.27 25.15 -30.15
CA GLN A 190 18.08 26.37 -29.34
C GLN A 190 16.71 27.04 -29.54
N ILE A 191 15.68 26.23 -29.77
CA ILE A 191 14.32 26.74 -29.97
C ILE A 191 13.67 26.85 -28.59
N PRO A 192 13.16 28.02 -28.18
CA PRO A 192 12.54 28.18 -26.87
C PRO A 192 11.13 27.57 -26.83
N TYR A 193 10.82 26.91 -25.72
CA TYR A 193 9.51 26.28 -25.49
C TYR A 193 9.14 26.27 -23.99
N LYS A 194 7.87 25.99 -23.69
CA LYS A 194 7.36 25.67 -22.36
C LYS A 194 6.81 24.23 -22.37
N ILE A 195 7.00 23.49 -21.28
CA ILE A 195 6.39 22.17 -21.07
C ILE A 195 5.22 22.30 -20.09
N PHE A 196 4.08 21.75 -20.46
CA PHE A 196 3.01 21.39 -19.54
C PHE A 196 3.03 19.87 -19.33
N ASN A 197 3.29 19.47 -18.09
CA ASN A 197 3.32 18.07 -17.69
C ASN A 197 2.06 17.75 -16.88
N PRO A 198 1.24 16.75 -17.27
CA PRO A 198 0.06 16.35 -16.52
C PRO A 198 0.30 16.07 -15.03
N SER A 199 1.50 15.59 -14.68
CA SER A 199 1.88 15.37 -13.28
C SER A 199 1.78 16.65 -12.44
N ASN A 200 1.86 17.82 -13.08
CA ASN A 200 1.72 19.09 -12.39
C ASN A 200 0.31 19.32 -11.85
N ASP A 201 -0.71 18.77 -12.51
CA ASP A 201 -2.12 18.88 -12.15
C ASP A 201 -2.59 17.66 -11.33
N GLY A 202 -1.64 16.86 -10.83
CA GLY A 202 -1.92 15.64 -10.06
C GLY A 202 -2.36 14.46 -10.92
N ILE A 203 -2.18 14.54 -12.24
CA ILE A 203 -2.55 13.50 -13.20
C ILE A 203 -1.34 12.60 -13.41
N TYR A 204 -1.27 11.55 -12.60
CA TYR A 204 -0.20 10.55 -12.64
C TYR A 204 -0.62 9.35 -13.47
N SER A 205 0.02 9.17 -14.62
CA SER A 205 -0.25 8.07 -15.55
C SER A 205 1.02 7.28 -15.86
N TYR A 206 0.82 6.10 -16.44
CA TYR A 206 1.85 5.30 -17.07
C TYR A 206 1.64 5.24 -18.59
N ASP A 207 2.75 5.06 -19.29
CA ASP A 207 2.84 5.03 -20.75
C ASP A 207 3.59 3.76 -21.17
N VAL A 208 3.43 3.31 -22.41
CA VAL A 208 4.09 2.11 -22.95
C VAL A 208 3.59 0.86 -22.22
N GLU A 209 2.33 0.55 -22.49
CA GLU A 209 1.55 -0.55 -21.93
C GLU A 209 1.32 -1.62 -23.00
N LEU A 210 1.78 -2.84 -22.74
CA LEU A 210 1.53 -3.99 -23.59
C LEU A 210 0.17 -4.60 -23.27
N PHE A 211 -0.62 -4.91 -24.28
CA PHE A 211 -1.93 -5.55 -24.12
C PHE A 211 -2.23 -6.56 -25.24
N THR A 212 -3.28 -7.35 -25.04
CA THR A 212 -3.88 -8.24 -26.05
C THR A 212 -5.40 -8.37 -25.85
N SER A 213 -6.07 -9.20 -26.64
CA SER A 213 -7.50 -9.52 -26.47
C SER A 213 -7.74 -10.59 -25.40
N GLU A 214 -8.94 -10.61 -24.80
CA GLU A 214 -9.34 -11.73 -23.92
C GLU A 214 -9.34 -13.08 -24.63
N ASP A 215 -9.59 -13.10 -25.94
CA ASP A 215 -9.56 -14.32 -26.76
C ASP A 215 -8.16 -14.91 -26.81
N GLU A 216 -7.12 -14.09 -27.00
CA GLU A 216 -5.72 -14.54 -26.96
C GLU A 216 -5.35 -15.12 -25.59
N ILE A 217 -5.79 -14.48 -24.50
CA ILE A 217 -5.55 -14.98 -23.13
C ILE A 217 -6.28 -16.30 -22.87
N ARG A 218 -7.49 -16.45 -23.40
CA ARG A 218 -8.28 -17.67 -23.23
C ARG A 218 -7.68 -18.83 -24.01
N ASP A 219 -7.35 -18.59 -25.27
CA ASP A 219 -7.03 -19.63 -26.24
C ASP A 219 -5.52 -19.97 -26.24
N HIS A 220 -4.66 -18.99 -25.90
CA HIS A 220 -3.21 -19.13 -25.96
C HIS A 220 -2.45 -18.52 -24.74
N PRO A 221 -2.85 -18.79 -23.48
CA PRO A 221 -2.24 -18.15 -22.30
C PRO A 221 -0.74 -18.39 -22.14
N LEU A 222 -0.25 -19.58 -22.55
CA LEU A 222 1.18 -19.90 -22.48
C LEU A 222 1.99 -19.15 -23.55
N ARG A 223 1.41 -18.96 -24.74
CA ARG A 223 2.02 -18.15 -25.80
C ARG A 223 2.18 -16.71 -25.35
N THR A 224 1.14 -16.13 -24.76
CA THR A 224 1.18 -14.79 -24.17
C THR A 224 2.25 -14.68 -23.09
N GLN A 225 2.32 -15.63 -22.16
CA GLN A 225 3.35 -15.62 -21.11
C GLN A 225 4.77 -15.70 -21.69
N ASN A 226 4.98 -16.57 -22.67
CA ASN A 226 6.26 -16.73 -23.35
C ASN A 226 6.68 -15.44 -24.07
N PHE A 227 5.74 -14.76 -24.72
CA PHE A 227 5.97 -13.47 -25.35
C PHE A 227 6.45 -12.44 -24.31
N ILE A 228 5.70 -12.26 -23.21
CA ILE A 228 6.05 -11.32 -22.12
C ILE A 228 7.45 -11.63 -21.55
N ASP A 229 7.73 -12.91 -21.26
CA ASP A 229 9.00 -13.32 -20.68
C ASP A 229 10.19 -13.09 -21.62
N ALA A 230 10.02 -13.34 -22.92
CA ALA A 230 11.03 -13.08 -23.94
C ALA A 230 11.26 -11.57 -24.16
N THR A 231 10.19 -10.76 -24.24
CA THR A 231 10.30 -9.30 -24.35
C THR A 231 11.01 -8.71 -23.12
N ARG A 232 10.72 -9.22 -21.92
CA ARG A 232 11.39 -8.77 -20.69
C ARG A 232 12.90 -9.05 -20.74
N LYS A 233 13.32 -10.23 -21.18
CA LYS A 233 14.76 -10.53 -21.39
C LYS A 233 15.39 -9.57 -22.40
N GLY A 234 14.67 -9.25 -23.48
CA GLY A 234 15.09 -8.26 -24.46
C GLY A 234 15.33 -6.88 -23.83
N TRP A 235 14.41 -6.42 -22.98
CA TRP A 235 14.57 -5.16 -22.26
C TRP A 235 15.74 -5.15 -21.28
N GLU A 236 15.91 -6.22 -20.50
CA GLU A 236 17.03 -6.36 -19.55
C GLU A 236 18.38 -6.25 -20.27
N TYR A 237 18.50 -6.89 -21.44
CA TYR A 237 19.68 -6.77 -22.29
C TYR A 237 19.83 -5.36 -22.87
N ALA A 238 18.76 -4.79 -23.44
CA ALA A 238 18.81 -3.46 -24.05
C ALA A 238 19.24 -2.35 -23.09
N LEU A 239 18.78 -2.40 -21.84
CA LEU A 239 19.15 -1.41 -20.83
C LEU A 239 20.58 -1.60 -20.31
N SER A 240 21.12 -2.81 -20.32
CA SER A 240 22.52 -3.07 -19.95
C SER A 240 23.50 -2.80 -21.10
N HIS A 241 23.04 -2.92 -22.36
CA HIS A 241 23.85 -2.81 -23.59
C HIS A 241 23.39 -1.67 -24.50
N LYS A 242 23.03 -0.51 -23.92
CA LYS A 242 22.39 0.61 -24.65
C LYS A 242 23.08 1.00 -25.96
N LYS A 243 24.42 1.11 -25.98
CA LYS A 243 25.17 1.53 -27.18
C LYS A 243 24.99 0.55 -28.35
N GLU A 244 25.06 -0.74 -28.06
CA GLU A 244 24.87 -1.80 -29.05
C GLU A 244 23.45 -1.76 -29.61
N ILE A 245 22.44 -1.64 -28.74
CA ILE A 245 21.05 -1.63 -29.18
C ILE A 245 20.69 -0.32 -29.90
N ILE A 246 21.31 0.81 -29.56
CA ILE A 246 21.19 2.05 -30.35
C ILE A 246 21.72 1.83 -31.78
N GLU A 247 22.84 1.13 -31.93
CA GLU A 247 23.41 0.80 -33.24
C GLU A 247 22.47 -0.10 -34.03
N LEU A 248 21.93 -1.13 -33.38
CA LEU A 248 20.94 -2.05 -33.95
C LEU A 248 19.71 -1.30 -34.47
N ILE A 249 19.12 -0.42 -33.65
CA ILE A 249 17.96 0.39 -34.02
C ILE A 249 18.30 1.30 -35.20
N TYR A 250 19.44 1.97 -35.15
CA TYR A 250 19.86 2.91 -36.17
C TYR A 250 20.11 2.24 -37.53
N GLU A 251 20.70 1.05 -37.56
CA GLU A 251 21.03 0.38 -38.83
C GLU A 251 19.88 -0.44 -39.40
N LYS A 252 19.03 -1.07 -38.56
CA LYS A 252 17.96 -1.98 -39.05
C LYS A 252 16.56 -1.39 -39.04
N TYR A 253 16.25 -0.43 -38.16
CA TYR A 253 14.87 -0.01 -37.93
C TYR A 253 14.61 1.44 -38.34
N SER A 254 15.40 2.43 -37.89
CA SER A 254 15.19 3.83 -38.28
C SER A 254 16.44 4.71 -38.12
N LYS A 255 16.68 5.56 -39.11
CA LYS A 255 17.73 6.60 -39.14
C LYS A 255 17.21 8.02 -38.91
N GLU A 256 15.93 8.18 -38.59
CA GLU A 256 15.33 9.51 -38.37
C GLU A 256 15.95 10.24 -37.19
N LYS A 257 16.38 9.50 -36.16
CA LYS A 257 17.06 10.05 -34.99
C LYS A 257 18.57 9.84 -35.06
N SER A 258 19.32 10.84 -34.60
CA SER A 258 20.75 10.65 -34.36
C SER A 258 20.99 9.66 -33.21
N LYS A 259 22.13 8.96 -33.25
CA LYS A 259 22.56 8.07 -32.16
C LYS A 259 22.64 8.78 -30.80
N LYS A 260 22.95 10.09 -30.79
CA LYS A 260 22.94 10.92 -29.57
C LYS A 260 21.54 11.09 -29.02
N ALA A 261 20.54 11.34 -29.88
CA ALA A 261 19.14 11.44 -29.47
C ALA A 261 18.63 10.09 -28.94
N LEU A 262 18.95 8.97 -29.60
CA LEU A 262 18.61 7.62 -29.12
C LEU A 262 19.27 7.30 -27.76
N LEU A 263 20.50 7.77 -27.52
CA LEU A 263 21.15 7.61 -26.21
C LEU A 263 20.49 8.44 -25.11
N TYR A 264 20.09 9.68 -25.42
CA TYR A 264 19.33 10.50 -24.50
C TYR A 264 18.00 9.82 -24.13
N GLU A 265 17.27 9.36 -25.15
CA GLU A 265 16.02 8.62 -25.01
C GLU A 265 16.19 7.36 -24.14
N ALA A 266 17.20 6.54 -24.41
CA ALA A 266 17.52 5.34 -23.63
C ALA A 266 17.75 5.62 -22.14
N ASN A 267 18.46 6.71 -21.83
CA ASN A 267 18.73 7.10 -20.45
C ASN A 267 17.48 7.64 -19.75
N THR A 268 16.65 8.40 -20.45
CA THR A 268 15.39 8.93 -19.92
C THR A 268 14.38 7.80 -19.70
N ILE A 269 14.20 6.89 -20.65
CA ILE A 269 13.36 5.69 -20.50
C ILE A 269 13.80 4.86 -19.29
N ASN A 270 15.10 4.57 -19.14
CA ASN A 270 15.58 3.80 -17.99
C ASN A 270 15.19 4.44 -16.63
N LYS A 271 15.18 5.78 -16.55
CA LYS A 271 14.71 6.51 -15.35
C LYS A 271 13.21 6.38 -15.15
N LEU A 272 12.42 6.54 -16.22
CA LEU A 272 10.96 6.46 -16.19
C LEU A 272 10.46 5.03 -15.89
N MET A 273 11.21 4.00 -16.29
CA MET A 273 10.89 2.60 -15.98
C MET A 273 11.08 2.24 -14.50
N LYS A 274 11.86 3.03 -13.74
CA LYS A 274 12.12 2.80 -12.30
C LYS A 274 12.59 1.37 -11.99
N THR A 275 13.54 0.87 -12.80
CA THR A 275 14.04 -0.53 -12.76
C THR A 275 14.74 -0.92 -11.46
N ASN A 276 15.09 0.05 -10.62
CA ASN A 276 15.58 -0.15 -9.25
C ASN A 276 14.47 -0.49 -8.24
N LEU A 277 13.21 -0.19 -8.57
CA LEU A 277 12.04 -0.38 -7.71
C LEU A 277 11.11 -1.48 -8.24
N PHE A 278 10.97 -1.56 -9.56
CA PHE A 278 10.04 -2.48 -10.21
C PHE A 278 10.76 -3.35 -11.23
N LYS A 279 10.33 -4.61 -11.32
CA LYS A 279 10.72 -5.50 -12.41
C LYS A 279 10.20 -4.92 -13.74
N ILE A 280 11.00 -5.04 -14.79
CA ILE A 280 10.64 -4.56 -16.11
C ILE A 280 9.35 -5.24 -16.60
N GLY A 281 8.37 -4.42 -17.00
CA GLY A 281 7.07 -4.89 -17.46
C GLY A 281 6.04 -5.15 -16.35
N ALA A 282 6.39 -5.01 -15.06
CA ALA A 282 5.47 -5.32 -13.97
C ALA A 282 4.23 -4.40 -13.99
N VAL A 283 3.03 -4.99 -14.08
CA VAL A 283 1.77 -4.25 -13.88
C VAL A 283 1.53 -4.10 -12.39
N ILE A 284 1.22 -2.87 -11.94
CA ILE A 284 0.96 -2.57 -10.53
C ILE A 284 -0.55 -2.30 -10.38
N PRO A 285 -1.34 -3.26 -9.85
CA PRO A 285 -2.79 -3.11 -9.75
C PRO A 285 -3.23 -1.83 -9.01
N GLU A 286 -2.47 -1.41 -8.01
CA GLU A 286 -2.73 -0.19 -7.26
C GLU A 286 -2.60 1.07 -8.12
N LEU A 287 -1.68 1.08 -9.09
CA LEU A 287 -1.54 2.20 -10.03
C LEU A 287 -2.65 2.20 -11.08
N THR A 288 -3.08 1.02 -11.54
CA THR A 288 -4.25 0.87 -12.42
C THR A 288 -5.51 1.38 -11.73
N GLN A 289 -5.70 1.01 -10.46
CA GLN A 289 -6.78 1.51 -9.62
C GLN A 289 -6.71 3.05 -9.45
N LEU A 290 -5.52 3.61 -9.23
CA LEU A 290 -5.32 5.05 -9.09
C LEU A 290 -5.72 5.81 -10.36
N ASN A 291 -5.25 5.38 -11.52
CA ASN A 291 -5.62 5.96 -12.82
C ASN A 291 -7.13 5.86 -13.09
N THR A 292 -7.74 4.72 -12.76
CA THR A 292 -9.19 4.54 -12.92
C THR A 292 -9.97 5.50 -12.02
N ASN A 293 -9.56 5.64 -10.76
CA ASN A 293 -10.16 6.60 -9.83
C ASN A 293 -10.02 8.05 -10.32
N MET A 294 -8.91 8.39 -10.97
CA MET A 294 -8.70 9.71 -11.58
C MET A 294 -9.68 9.91 -12.75
N TYR A 295 -9.81 8.97 -13.66
CA TYR A 295 -10.77 9.06 -14.77
C TYR A 295 -12.23 9.21 -14.31
N VAL A 296 -12.61 8.54 -13.23
CA VAL A 296 -13.93 8.71 -12.61
C VAL A 296 -14.12 10.10 -12.02
N GLN A 297 -13.09 10.66 -11.35
CA GLN A 297 -13.14 12.01 -10.79
C GLN A 297 -13.32 13.07 -11.88
N LEU A 298 -12.64 12.89 -13.00
CA LEU A 298 -12.71 13.77 -14.17
C LEU A 298 -14.03 13.61 -14.96
N GLY A 299 -14.90 12.70 -14.55
CA GLY A 299 -16.17 12.41 -15.23
C GLY A 299 -15.99 11.68 -16.57
N MET A 300 -14.82 11.09 -16.82
CA MET A 300 -14.52 10.37 -18.07
C MET A 300 -15.05 8.93 -18.07
N VAL A 301 -15.33 8.38 -16.89
CA VAL A 301 -15.93 7.04 -16.70
C VAL A 301 -17.03 7.10 -15.64
N ASN A 302 -18.00 6.20 -15.75
CA ASN A 302 -19.02 6.00 -14.74
C ASN A 302 -18.39 5.63 -13.37
N LYS A 303 -19.04 6.06 -12.28
CA LYS A 303 -18.63 5.75 -10.90
C LYS A 303 -18.66 4.25 -10.60
N ASN A 304 -19.52 3.50 -11.30
CA ASN A 304 -19.59 2.05 -11.23
C ASN A 304 -18.76 1.45 -12.36
N TRP A 305 -17.53 1.05 -12.05
CA TRP A 305 -16.59 0.50 -13.01
C TRP A 305 -16.03 -0.82 -12.50
N ASP A 306 -15.65 -1.70 -13.42
CA ASP A 306 -15.08 -3.00 -13.11
C ASP A 306 -13.92 -3.31 -14.06
N LEU A 307 -12.78 -3.67 -13.47
CA LEU A 307 -11.57 -4.08 -14.20
C LEU A 307 -11.23 -5.55 -13.90
N GLU A 308 -12.18 -6.35 -13.41
CA GLU A 308 -11.97 -7.79 -13.29
C GLU A 308 -11.53 -8.39 -14.64
N GLY A 309 -10.48 -9.21 -14.59
CA GLY A 309 -9.86 -9.81 -15.77
C GLY A 309 -9.07 -8.85 -16.68
N PHE A 310 -9.01 -7.55 -16.37
CA PHE A 310 -8.27 -6.57 -17.19
C PHE A 310 -6.77 -6.74 -17.08
N ILE A 311 -6.24 -7.03 -15.90
CA ILE A 311 -4.81 -7.29 -15.71
C ILE A 311 -4.58 -8.78 -15.94
N PHE A 312 -3.61 -9.08 -16.80
CA PHE A 312 -3.19 -10.46 -17.04
C PHE A 312 -2.65 -11.05 -15.74
N ASN A 313 -3.43 -11.98 -15.19
CA ASN A 313 -2.99 -12.83 -14.09
C ASN A 313 -2.56 -14.16 -14.71
N PRO A 314 -1.28 -14.52 -14.70
CA PRO A 314 -0.85 -15.79 -15.24
C PRO A 314 -1.59 -16.90 -14.52
N LYS A 315 -2.38 -17.70 -15.24
CA LYS A 315 -2.92 -18.95 -14.69
C LYS A 315 -1.73 -19.73 -14.13
N PRO A 316 -1.84 -20.35 -12.94
CA PRO A 316 -0.75 -21.12 -12.35
C PRO A 316 -0.22 -22.08 -13.41
N ARG A 317 1.10 -22.03 -13.67
CA ARG A 317 1.73 -22.94 -14.62
C ARG A 317 1.34 -24.36 -14.23
N LYS A 318 0.57 -25.06 -15.07
CA LYS A 318 0.41 -26.51 -14.90
C LYS A 318 1.80 -27.10 -14.99
N ILE A 319 2.13 -27.93 -14.01
CA ILE A 319 3.42 -28.62 -14.01
C ILE A 319 3.35 -29.81 -14.95
N ASP A 320 4.44 -30.07 -15.66
CA ASP A 320 4.55 -31.24 -16.53
C ASP A 320 4.73 -32.49 -15.66
N LEU A 321 3.65 -33.28 -15.59
CA LEU A 321 3.60 -34.54 -14.88
C LEU A 321 3.90 -35.69 -15.84
N THR A 322 4.79 -36.58 -15.42
CA THR A 322 5.00 -37.88 -16.05
C THR A 322 3.74 -38.74 -15.90
N PRO A 323 3.59 -39.80 -16.73
CA PRO A 323 2.49 -40.75 -16.57
C PRO A 323 2.42 -41.36 -15.16
N SER A 324 3.57 -41.68 -14.55
CA SER A 324 3.65 -42.24 -13.20
C SER A 324 3.20 -41.25 -12.12
N GLU A 325 3.59 -39.97 -12.22
CA GLU A 325 3.14 -38.93 -11.30
C GLU A 325 1.64 -38.65 -11.44
N SER A 326 1.12 -38.63 -12.68
CA SER A 326 -0.31 -38.48 -12.95
C SER A 326 -1.14 -39.65 -12.40
N ALA A 327 -0.62 -40.88 -12.53
CA ALA A 327 -1.24 -42.07 -11.95
C ALA A 327 -1.21 -42.03 -10.41
N PHE A 328 -0.12 -41.54 -9.82
CA PHE A 328 0.00 -41.36 -8.38
C PHE A 328 -1.08 -40.40 -7.84
N ILE A 329 -1.27 -39.24 -8.49
CA ILE A 329 -2.30 -38.25 -8.09
C ILE A 329 -3.71 -38.84 -8.17
N LYS A 330 -4.00 -39.64 -9.21
CA LYS A 330 -5.29 -40.33 -9.33
C LYS A 330 -5.52 -41.35 -8.21
N ALA A 331 -4.47 -42.06 -7.80
CA ALA A 331 -4.54 -43.04 -6.71
C ALA A 331 -4.56 -42.38 -5.32
N HIS A 332 -3.99 -41.18 -5.18
CA HIS A 332 -3.86 -40.44 -3.93
C HIS A 332 -4.38 -38.99 -4.12
N PRO A 333 -5.70 -38.82 -4.34
CA PRO A 333 -6.27 -37.49 -4.60
C PRO A 333 -6.20 -36.56 -3.40
N VAL A 334 -6.02 -37.13 -2.19
CA VAL A 334 -5.91 -36.42 -0.92
C VAL A 334 -4.59 -36.79 -0.25
N ILE A 335 -3.83 -35.78 0.16
CA ILE A 335 -2.62 -35.90 0.98
C ILE A 335 -2.92 -35.30 2.35
N ARG A 336 -2.79 -36.13 3.39
CA ARG A 336 -3.05 -35.71 4.77
C ARG A 336 -1.81 -35.07 5.35
N PHE A 337 -1.94 -33.87 5.87
CA PHE A 337 -0.82 -33.15 6.48
C PHE A 337 -1.17 -32.66 7.88
N SER A 338 -0.15 -32.42 8.70
CA SER A 338 -0.30 -31.84 10.04
C SER A 338 0.79 -30.82 10.29
N ASP A 339 0.53 -29.92 11.23
CA ASP A 339 1.50 -29.01 11.84
C ASP A 339 1.05 -28.67 13.27
N VAL A 340 1.76 -27.77 13.93
CA VAL A 340 1.41 -27.19 15.23
C VAL A 340 1.04 -25.71 15.15
N GLN A 341 0.54 -25.15 16.25
CA GLN A 341 0.33 -23.72 16.43
C GLN A 341 1.69 -23.00 16.27
N TRP A 342 1.89 -22.36 15.13
CA TRP A 342 3.16 -21.76 14.73
C TRP A 342 2.92 -20.47 13.93
N GLU A 343 2.24 -19.53 14.56
CA GLU A 343 1.83 -18.28 13.91
C GLU A 343 3.03 -17.38 13.57
N PRO A 344 3.04 -16.73 12.39
CA PRO A 344 1.92 -16.61 11.44
C PRO A 344 1.88 -17.71 10.35
N PHE A 345 2.76 -18.71 10.40
CA PHE A 345 2.86 -19.74 9.35
C PHE A 345 1.68 -20.71 9.36
N ALA A 346 1.36 -21.25 10.53
CA ALA A 346 0.24 -22.13 10.79
C ALA A 346 -0.52 -21.67 12.06
N SER A 347 -1.84 -21.59 11.97
CA SER A 347 -2.72 -21.27 13.09
C SER A 347 -3.82 -22.32 13.18
N ILE A 348 -3.96 -22.91 14.36
CA ILE A 348 -4.81 -24.07 14.64
C ILE A 348 -5.80 -23.70 15.75
N ALA A 349 -7.05 -23.44 15.37
CA ALA A 349 -8.16 -23.17 16.29
C ALA A 349 -9.18 -24.31 16.22
N GLY A 350 -9.20 -25.18 17.25
CA GLY A 350 -9.98 -26.41 17.21
C GLY A 350 -9.46 -27.35 16.11
N ASN A 351 -10.29 -27.63 15.10
CA ASN A 351 -9.93 -28.39 13.90
C ASN A 351 -9.69 -27.48 12.67
N THR A 352 -9.70 -26.16 12.85
CA THR A 352 -9.53 -25.20 11.76
C THR A 352 -8.06 -24.89 11.55
N TYR A 353 -7.59 -25.06 10.31
CA TYR A 353 -6.23 -24.70 9.89
C TYR A 353 -6.22 -23.44 9.02
N SER A 354 -5.35 -22.49 9.38
CA SER A 354 -5.13 -21.23 8.69
C SER A 354 -3.65 -20.80 8.78
N GLY A 355 -3.29 -19.65 8.21
CA GLY A 355 -1.90 -19.14 8.17
C GLY A 355 -1.32 -19.02 6.76
N ILE A 356 -0.05 -18.63 6.69
CA ILE A 356 0.68 -18.42 5.43
C ILE A 356 0.74 -19.70 4.60
N PHE A 357 1.02 -20.85 5.24
CA PHE A 357 1.17 -22.12 4.54
C PHE A 357 -0.12 -22.53 3.82
N LYS A 358 -1.31 -22.26 4.37
CA LYS A 358 -2.59 -22.46 3.66
C LYS A 358 -2.63 -21.80 2.28
N THR A 359 -1.99 -20.63 2.14
CA THR A 359 -1.93 -19.93 0.85
C THR A 359 -0.95 -20.61 -0.11
N TYR A 360 0.21 -21.08 0.37
CA TYR A 360 1.12 -21.93 -0.40
C TYR A 360 0.41 -23.19 -0.89
N TYR A 361 -0.21 -23.95 0.01
CA TYR A 361 -0.85 -25.21 -0.35
C TYR A 361 -2.03 -25.04 -1.29
N LYS A 362 -2.84 -23.97 -1.16
CA LYS A 362 -3.89 -23.65 -2.14
C LYS A 362 -3.32 -23.43 -3.56
N LEU A 363 -2.16 -22.79 -3.69
CA LEU A 363 -1.49 -22.65 -4.99
C LEU A 363 -0.95 -24.00 -5.50
N LEU A 364 -0.40 -24.82 -4.62
CA LEU A 364 0.08 -26.16 -4.95
C LEU A 364 -1.08 -27.09 -5.37
N GLU A 365 -2.26 -26.98 -4.75
CA GLU A 365 -3.47 -27.70 -5.20
C GLU A 365 -3.82 -27.34 -6.64
N GLN A 366 -3.75 -26.06 -7.01
CA GLN A 366 -4.09 -25.59 -8.36
C GLN A 366 -3.13 -26.12 -9.42
N ARG A 367 -1.87 -26.40 -9.04
CA ARG A 367 -0.82 -26.86 -9.96
C ARG A 367 -0.78 -28.37 -10.12
N THR A 368 -0.98 -29.07 -9.00
CA THR A 368 -0.85 -30.53 -8.93
C THR A 368 -2.18 -31.25 -9.11
N GLY A 369 -3.29 -30.61 -8.76
CA GLY A 369 -4.61 -31.25 -8.65
C GLY A 369 -4.79 -32.07 -7.36
N ILE A 370 -3.77 -32.16 -6.50
CA ILE A 370 -3.84 -32.83 -5.20
C ILE A 370 -4.65 -31.96 -4.24
N LYS A 371 -5.46 -32.59 -3.38
CA LYS A 371 -6.09 -31.95 -2.22
C LYS A 371 -5.26 -32.15 -0.97
N PHE A 372 -5.00 -31.08 -0.23
CA PHE A 372 -4.28 -31.15 1.04
C PHE A 372 -5.29 -31.04 2.19
N GLU A 373 -5.40 -32.10 2.99
CA GLU A 373 -6.32 -32.16 4.12
C GLU A 373 -5.53 -32.09 5.43
N PHE A 374 -5.88 -31.11 6.27
CA PHE A 374 -5.24 -30.95 7.57
C PHE A 374 -5.79 -31.96 8.58
N VAL A 375 -4.90 -32.65 9.28
CA VAL A 375 -5.19 -33.60 10.35
C VAL A 375 -4.50 -33.10 11.62
N LYS A 376 -5.28 -32.84 12.66
CA LYS A 376 -4.72 -32.42 13.96
C LYS A 376 -4.12 -33.62 14.69
N ILE A 377 -2.83 -33.53 15.06
CA ILE A 377 -2.15 -34.51 15.91
C ILE A 377 -2.05 -33.97 17.34
N GLY A 378 -2.50 -34.78 18.31
CA GLY A 378 -2.49 -34.40 19.73
C GLY A 378 -3.30 -33.13 20.01
N ASP A 379 -2.71 -32.23 20.80
CA ASP A 379 -3.29 -30.91 21.13
C ASP A 379 -3.06 -29.86 20.04
N GLY A 380 -2.25 -30.16 19.02
CA GLY A 380 -1.84 -29.22 17.98
C GLY A 380 -0.75 -28.24 18.43
N ILE A 381 -0.02 -28.57 19.51
CA ILE A 381 1.00 -27.70 20.11
C ILE A 381 2.37 -28.37 20.06
N ASN A 382 2.45 -29.66 20.41
CA ASN A 382 3.73 -30.36 20.51
C ASN A 382 4.24 -30.90 19.15
N PHE A 383 5.27 -30.25 18.61
CA PHE A 383 5.80 -30.59 17.28
C PHE A 383 6.44 -31.98 17.21
N GLN A 384 6.96 -32.50 18.33
CA GLN A 384 7.52 -33.86 18.37
C GLN A 384 6.45 -34.92 18.07
N LEU A 385 5.21 -34.72 18.53
CA LEU A 385 4.12 -35.65 18.24
C LEU A 385 3.80 -35.69 16.74
N VAL A 386 3.89 -34.54 16.05
CA VAL A 386 3.69 -34.44 14.60
C VAL A 386 4.83 -35.16 13.85
N LEU A 387 6.08 -34.99 14.27
CA LEU A 387 7.22 -35.73 13.70
C LEU A 387 7.07 -37.24 13.89
N ASP A 388 6.64 -37.69 15.07
CA ASP A 388 6.43 -39.10 15.35
C ASP A 388 5.24 -39.67 14.54
N ALA A 389 4.19 -38.89 14.32
CA ALA A 389 3.08 -39.26 13.45
C ALA A 389 3.52 -39.44 11.98
N LEU A 390 4.45 -38.60 11.49
CA LEU A 390 5.06 -38.78 10.17
C LEU A 390 5.90 -40.07 10.11
N LYS A 391 6.71 -40.35 11.15
CA LYS A 391 7.50 -41.60 11.27
C LYS A 391 6.60 -42.85 11.27
N ARG A 392 5.46 -42.79 11.96
CA ARG A 392 4.44 -43.85 12.00
C ARG A 392 3.52 -43.89 10.77
N LYS A 393 3.69 -42.96 9.83
CA LYS A 393 2.88 -42.83 8.60
C LYS A 393 1.39 -42.58 8.87
N GLU A 394 1.06 -41.97 10.01
CA GLU A 394 -0.29 -41.54 10.36
C GLU A 394 -0.72 -40.33 9.51
N ILE A 395 0.26 -39.53 9.09
CA ILE A 395 0.15 -38.41 8.14
C ILE A 395 1.12 -38.64 6.98
N ASP A 396 0.86 -38.00 5.84
CA ASP A 396 1.66 -38.14 4.62
C ASP A 396 2.73 -37.04 4.50
N MET A 397 2.46 -35.89 5.12
CA MET A 397 3.30 -34.69 5.01
C MET A 397 3.23 -33.81 6.27
N ILE A 398 4.30 -33.06 6.54
CA ILE A 398 4.30 -31.85 7.39
C ILE A 398 4.54 -30.66 6.46
N ASP A 399 3.73 -29.63 6.61
CA ASP A 399 3.62 -28.52 5.68
C ASP A 399 4.81 -27.55 5.69
N GLY A 400 5.53 -27.39 6.80
CA GLY A 400 6.72 -26.55 6.84
C GLY A 400 7.67 -26.85 7.99
N SER A 401 8.88 -27.33 7.67
CA SER A 401 9.94 -27.46 8.67
C SER A 401 11.34 -27.37 8.07
N GLY A 402 12.34 -27.08 8.91
CA GLY A 402 13.74 -27.06 8.50
C GLY A 402 14.31 -28.45 8.21
N LYS A 403 15.35 -28.48 7.36
CA LYS A 403 16.08 -29.71 7.01
C LYS A 403 17.19 -29.98 8.03
N THR A 404 17.15 -31.13 8.68
CA THR A 404 18.15 -31.55 9.69
C THR A 404 18.75 -32.91 9.35
N LYS A 405 19.81 -33.33 10.06
CA LYS A 405 20.41 -34.66 9.85
C LYS A 405 19.45 -35.78 10.23
N GLU A 406 18.79 -35.70 11.38
CA GLU A 406 17.86 -36.71 11.87
C GLU A 406 16.68 -36.90 10.90
N ARG A 407 16.07 -35.81 10.44
CA ARG A 407 14.87 -35.86 9.57
C ARG A 407 15.13 -36.51 8.22
N LYS A 408 16.37 -36.47 7.70
CA LYS A 408 16.74 -37.12 6.44
C LYS A 408 16.62 -38.63 6.47
N GLU A 409 16.63 -39.24 7.65
CA GLU A 409 16.52 -40.69 7.79
C GLU A 409 15.11 -41.21 7.49
N TYR A 410 14.08 -40.38 7.69
CA TYR A 410 12.67 -40.79 7.58
C TYR A 410 11.78 -39.88 6.71
N ALA A 411 12.28 -38.74 6.23
CA ALA A 411 11.53 -37.81 5.39
C ALA A 411 12.31 -37.30 4.16
N LEU A 412 11.56 -37.02 3.09
CA LEU A 412 11.98 -36.28 1.90
C LEU A 412 11.55 -34.81 2.04
N PHE A 413 12.26 -33.90 1.37
CA PHE A 413 12.06 -32.45 1.54
C PHE A 413 11.72 -31.79 0.21
N ALA A 414 10.47 -31.37 0.03
CA ALA A 414 10.07 -30.61 -1.14
C ALA A 414 10.10 -29.10 -0.85
N GLY A 415 10.80 -28.33 -1.68
CA GLY A 415 10.98 -26.90 -1.45
C GLY A 415 12.35 -26.37 -1.91
N PRO A 416 12.78 -25.18 -1.44
CA PRO A 416 12.25 -24.47 -0.27
C PRO A 416 10.98 -23.65 -0.55
N LEU A 417 10.09 -23.55 0.44
CA LEU A 417 8.91 -22.67 0.39
C LEU A 417 9.31 -21.23 0.73
N MET A 418 10.13 -21.06 1.76
CA MET A 418 10.69 -19.77 2.17
C MET A 418 11.93 -19.95 3.05
N GLN A 419 12.73 -18.89 3.16
CA GLN A 419 13.91 -18.83 4.03
C GLN A 419 13.62 -17.98 5.26
N VAL A 420 14.03 -18.46 6.44
CA VAL A 420 13.89 -17.76 7.71
C VAL A 420 15.23 -17.70 8.45
N SER A 421 15.40 -16.69 9.30
CA SER A 421 16.58 -16.54 10.16
C SER A 421 16.27 -17.07 11.56
N LEU A 422 17.22 -17.76 12.18
CA LEU A 422 17.17 -18.07 13.60
C LEU A 422 17.41 -16.80 14.42
N ALA A 423 16.61 -16.58 15.46
CA ALA A 423 16.70 -15.42 16.32
C ALA A 423 16.76 -15.82 17.79
N ILE A 424 17.33 -14.92 18.59
CA ILE A 424 17.53 -15.05 20.02
C ILE A 424 16.57 -14.10 20.69
N ILE A 425 15.80 -14.63 21.64
CA ILE A 425 15.00 -13.83 22.55
C ILE A 425 15.62 -13.87 23.93
N SER A 426 15.71 -12.72 24.59
CA SER A 426 16.18 -12.64 25.98
C SER A 426 15.38 -11.61 26.75
N ASN A 427 15.54 -11.62 28.06
CA ASN A 427 15.06 -10.52 28.89
C ASN A 427 15.78 -9.21 28.51
N LYS A 428 15.07 -8.08 28.55
CA LYS A 428 15.62 -6.75 28.24
C LYS A 428 16.77 -6.33 29.15
N GLU A 429 16.82 -6.85 30.38
CA GLU A 429 17.88 -6.55 31.34
C GLU A 429 19.14 -7.38 31.09
N ASN A 430 19.00 -8.57 30.51
CA ASN A 430 20.08 -9.53 30.29
C ASN A 430 20.12 -9.95 28.82
N ARG A 431 20.72 -9.10 27.98
CA ARG A 431 20.68 -9.23 26.51
C ARG A 431 21.73 -10.18 25.95
N PHE A 432 21.29 -11.11 25.11
CA PHE A 432 22.17 -11.99 24.33
C PHE A 432 22.00 -11.76 22.82
N THR A 433 23.04 -11.34 22.13
CA THR A 433 22.95 -10.88 20.72
C THR A 433 23.49 -11.90 19.71
N THR A 434 24.25 -12.91 20.16
CA THR A 434 24.88 -13.92 19.29
C THR A 434 24.77 -15.32 19.88
N LEU A 435 24.75 -16.37 19.05
CA LEU A 435 24.69 -17.75 19.55
C LEU A 435 25.87 -18.11 20.46
N LYS A 436 27.05 -17.56 20.18
CA LYS A 436 28.25 -17.73 21.03
C LYS A 436 28.07 -17.15 22.44
N SER A 437 27.28 -16.08 22.58
CA SER A 437 27.01 -15.50 23.91
C SER A 437 26.12 -16.38 24.81
N LEU A 438 25.58 -17.48 24.28
CA LEU A 438 24.73 -18.43 25.00
C LEU A 438 25.52 -19.61 25.61
N GLU A 439 26.84 -19.67 25.43
CA GLU A 439 27.66 -20.73 26.01
C GLU A 439 27.56 -20.76 27.54
N GLY A 440 27.27 -21.93 28.11
CA GLY A 440 27.05 -22.10 29.55
C GLY A 440 25.78 -21.45 30.09
N LYS A 441 24.83 -21.08 29.22
CA LYS A 441 23.50 -20.56 29.57
C LYS A 441 22.42 -21.61 29.34
N ARG A 442 21.30 -21.45 30.05
CA ARG A 442 20.10 -22.29 29.93
C ARG A 442 19.16 -21.70 28.90
N ILE A 443 18.99 -22.39 27.78
CA ILE A 443 18.27 -21.87 26.61
C ILE A 443 16.99 -22.66 26.38
N ALA A 444 15.84 -21.99 26.50
CA ALA A 444 14.55 -22.60 26.26
C ALA A 444 14.28 -22.75 24.76
N VAL A 445 13.86 -23.95 24.34
CA VAL A 445 13.58 -24.25 22.94
C VAL A 445 12.51 -25.32 22.81
N ALA A 446 11.59 -25.15 21.86
CA ALA A 446 10.57 -26.15 21.60
C ALA A 446 11.20 -27.48 21.14
N LYS A 447 10.74 -28.59 21.71
CA LYS A 447 11.24 -29.94 21.41
C LYS A 447 10.97 -30.32 19.96
N GLY A 448 12.00 -30.82 19.29
CA GLY A 448 11.92 -31.20 17.88
C GLY A 448 11.90 -30.00 16.93
N SER A 449 12.12 -28.76 17.40
CA SER A 449 12.27 -27.61 16.51
C SER A 449 13.61 -27.64 15.75
N THR A 450 13.66 -27.00 14.59
CA THR A 450 14.91 -26.85 13.82
C THR A 450 15.99 -26.13 14.63
N ALA A 451 15.59 -25.15 15.46
CA ALA A 451 16.49 -24.47 16.38
C ALA A 451 17.15 -25.44 17.36
N SER A 452 16.37 -26.31 18.01
CA SER A 452 16.90 -27.27 18.99
C SER A 452 17.90 -28.24 18.39
N GLU A 453 17.62 -28.77 17.19
CA GLU A 453 18.52 -29.69 16.49
C GLU A 453 19.80 -28.99 16.01
N TYR A 454 19.69 -27.77 15.50
CA TYR A 454 20.85 -26.98 15.06
C TYR A 454 21.81 -26.69 16.22
N ILE A 455 21.29 -26.27 17.37
CA ILE A 455 22.10 -25.97 18.57
C ILE A 455 22.74 -27.24 19.12
N LYS A 456 21.99 -28.34 19.22
CA LYS A 456 22.53 -29.63 19.66
C LYS A 456 23.70 -30.11 18.78
N GLU A 457 23.65 -29.84 17.47
CA GLU A 457 24.68 -30.24 16.53
C GLU A 457 25.92 -29.31 16.52
N HIS A 458 25.72 -27.99 16.57
CA HIS A 458 26.79 -27.02 16.33
C HIS A 458 27.31 -26.32 17.60
N PHE A 459 26.52 -26.34 18.68
CA PHE A 459 26.83 -25.70 19.96
C PHE A 459 26.50 -26.64 21.13
N PRO A 460 27.10 -27.85 21.21
CA PRO A 460 26.78 -28.85 22.23
C PRO A 460 27.06 -28.39 23.67
N GLN A 461 27.81 -27.30 23.85
CA GLN A 461 28.09 -26.65 25.13
C GLN A 461 26.95 -25.76 25.65
N ILE A 462 25.90 -25.52 24.84
CA ILE A 462 24.71 -24.79 25.26
C ILE A 462 23.75 -25.77 25.95
N GLU A 463 23.29 -25.43 27.16
CA GLU A 463 22.32 -26.23 27.90
C GLU A 463 20.91 -25.93 27.40
N LEU A 464 20.25 -26.91 26.78
CA LEU A 464 18.89 -26.74 26.25
C LEU A 464 17.83 -27.18 27.26
N ILE A 465 16.88 -26.29 27.55
CA ILE A 465 15.62 -26.61 28.23
C ILE A 465 14.56 -26.86 27.16
N TYR A 466 14.12 -28.11 27.03
CA TYR A 466 13.11 -28.50 26.05
C TYR A 466 11.69 -28.20 26.56
N THR A 467 10.91 -27.50 25.76
CA THR A 467 9.49 -27.19 26.02
C THR A 467 8.58 -27.89 25.01
N ASN A 468 7.28 -27.97 25.31
CA ASN A 468 6.29 -28.51 24.38
C ASN A 468 5.93 -27.53 23.27
N SER A 469 6.05 -26.23 23.53
CA SER A 469 5.72 -25.16 22.60
C SER A 469 6.72 -24.00 22.65
N ILE A 470 6.66 -23.15 21.63
CA ILE A 470 7.40 -21.89 21.65
C ILE A 470 6.84 -20.95 22.72
N ASP A 471 5.52 -20.86 22.92
CA ASP A 471 4.91 -20.07 24.01
C ASP A 471 5.51 -20.43 25.38
N GLU A 472 5.61 -21.72 25.69
CA GLU A 472 6.20 -22.20 26.95
C GLU A 472 7.69 -21.83 27.04
N ALA A 473 8.43 -21.82 25.93
CA ALA A 473 9.81 -21.34 25.93
C ALA A 473 9.90 -19.83 26.21
N LEU A 474 9.00 -19.03 25.62
CA LEU A 474 8.95 -17.58 25.89
C LEU A 474 8.54 -17.29 27.34
N ASP A 475 7.64 -18.09 27.91
CA ASP A 475 7.26 -18.01 29.33
C ASP A 475 8.46 -18.23 30.25
N LEU A 476 9.25 -19.28 30.01
CA LEU A 476 10.45 -19.57 30.80
C LEU A 476 11.47 -18.42 30.76
N VAL A 477 11.63 -17.75 29.62
CA VAL A 477 12.51 -16.57 29.48
C VAL A 477 11.92 -15.37 30.20
N THR A 478 10.60 -15.17 30.12
CA THR A 478 9.88 -14.07 30.78
C THR A 478 10.02 -14.15 32.30
N ILE A 479 9.84 -15.34 32.87
CA ILE A 479 10.00 -15.59 34.31
C ILE A 479 11.44 -15.87 34.74
N GLN A 480 12.41 -15.70 33.82
CA GLN A 480 13.86 -15.86 34.02
C GLN A 480 14.27 -17.26 34.53
N GLN A 481 13.48 -18.29 34.24
CA GLN A 481 13.87 -19.69 34.44
C GLN A 481 14.75 -20.21 33.30
N ALA A 482 14.74 -19.55 32.15
CA ALA A 482 15.73 -19.66 31.08
C ALA A 482 16.40 -18.31 30.83
N ASP A 483 17.68 -18.33 30.46
CA ASP A 483 18.46 -17.12 30.18
C ASP A 483 18.08 -16.50 28.82
N ALA A 484 17.76 -17.35 27.84
CA ALA A 484 17.31 -16.94 26.52
C ALA A 484 16.42 -18.02 25.89
N GLY A 485 15.76 -17.69 24.79
CA GLY A 485 15.01 -18.61 23.95
C GLY A 485 15.45 -18.53 22.49
N LEU A 486 15.15 -19.57 21.72
CA LEU A 486 15.52 -19.68 20.30
C LEU A 486 14.36 -20.18 19.44
N ASP A 487 14.03 -19.43 18.40
CA ASP A 487 13.19 -19.86 17.28
C ASP A 487 13.46 -18.94 16.08
N ASN A 488 12.75 -19.15 14.99
CA ASN A 488 12.81 -18.28 13.82
C ASN A 488 12.26 -16.88 14.12
N LEU A 489 12.86 -15.89 13.47
CA LEU A 489 12.59 -14.47 13.66
C LEU A 489 11.12 -14.09 13.45
N VAL A 490 10.46 -14.69 12.46
CA VAL A 490 9.10 -14.31 12.06
C VAL A 490 8.08 -14.67 13.15
N VAL A 491 8.23 -15.87 13.72
CA VAL A 491 7.36 -16.35 14.81
C VAL A 491 7.62 -15.56 16.09
N LEU A 492 8.89 -15.36 16.48
CA LEU A 492 9.22 -14.57 17.66
C LEU A 492 8.67 -13.13 17.56
N ASP A 493 8.83 -12.47 16.39
CA ASP A 493 8.36 -11.10 16.22
C ASP A 493 6.84 -11.00 16.32
N HIS A 494 6.11 -11.92 15.67
CA HIS A 494 4.65 -12.00 15.75
C HIS A 494 4.17 -12.19 17.19
N MET A 495 4.77 -13.15 17.90
CA MET A 495 4.34 -13.51 19.25
C MET A 495 4.61 -12.41 20.28
N ILE A 496 5.77 -11.75 20.21
CA ILE A 496 6.13 -10.69 21.15
C ILE A 496 5.30 -9.43 20.91
N LYS A 497 5.12 -9.00 19.65
CA LYS A 497 4.42 -7.74 19.35
C LYS A 497 2.94 -7.79 19.69
N ASN A 498 2.32 -8.95 19.51
CA ASN A 498 0.88 -9.11 19.65
C ASN A 498 0.47 -9.56 21.06
N ASN A 499 1.42 -9.77 21.98
CA ASN A 499 1.13 -10.29 23.31
C ASN A 499 1.75 -9.41 24.43
N PRO A 500 0.94 -8.67 25.20
CA PRO A 500 1.39 -7.87 26.35
C PRO A 500 2.14 -8.68 27.43
N HIS A 501 1.91 -9.99 27.51
CA HIS A 501 2.60 -10.89 28.44
C HIS A 501 4.11 -10.91 28.22
N PHE A 502 4.57 -10.72 26.98
CA PHE A 502 5.99 -10.76 26.61
C PHE A 502 6.69 -9.39 26.61
N GLN A 503 6.13 -8.38 27.29
CA GLN A 503 6.71 -7.03 27.31
C GLN A 503 8.12 -6.93 27.92
N GLN A 504 8.51 -7.88 28.78
CA GLN A 504 9.83 -7.88 29.44
C GLN A 504 10.94 -8.55 28.63
N ILE A 505 10.58 -9.24 27.55
CA ILE A 505 11.51 -9.93 26.67
C ILE A 505 11.55 -9.22 25.31
N GLU A 506 12.62 -9.43 24.56
CA GLU A 506 12.80 -8.85 23.23
C GLU A 506 13.66 -9.75 22.35
N ILE A 507 13.50 -9.61 21.03
CA ILE A 507 14.47 -10.19 20.09
C ILE A 507 15.80 -9.45 20.27
N SER A 508 16.70 -10.10 21.00
CA SER A 508 17.96 -9.54 21.43
C SER A 508 19.06 -9.73 20.38
N GLY A 509 18.94 -10.73 19.51
CA GLY A 509 19.87 -11.00 18.42
C GLY A 509 19.24 -11.78 17.28
N VAL A 510 19.79 -11.63 16.07
CA VAL A 510 19.46 -12.47 14.91
C VAL A 510 20.74 -13.19 14.50
N SER A 511 20.69 -14.52 14.46
CA SER A 511 21.82 -15.36 14.08
C SER A 511 22.09 -15.25 12.57
N ASP A 512 23.35 -15.42 12.19
CA ASP A 512 23.74 -15.62 10.78
C ASP A 512 23.21 -16.93 10.20
N TYR A 513 22.75 -17.85 11.07
CA TYR A 513 22.12 -19.08 10.64
C TYR A 513 20.72 -18.81 10.06
N LYS A 514 20.64 -18.98 8.74
CA LYS A 514 19.40 -19.01 7.97
C LYS A 514 19.10 -20.45 7.59
N PHE A 515 17.83 -20.81 7.64
CA PHE A 515 17.38 -22.11 7.18
C PHE A 515 16.12 -21.96 6.35
N ASP A 516 15.99 -22.88 5.40
CA ASP A 516 14.84 -22.94 4.54
C ASP A 516 13.76 -23.85 5.14
N LEU A 517 12.51 -23.47 4.94
CA LEU A 517 11.34 -24.27 5.29
C LEU A 517 10.93 -25.12 4.10
N TYR A 518 10.77 -26.42 4.33
CA TYR A 518 10.40 -27.42 3.33
C TYR A 518 9.11 -28.13 3.76
N SER A 519 8.36 -28.65 2.80
CA SER A 519 7.38 -29.71 3.05
C SER A 519 8.14 -31.00 3.35
N LEU A 520 7.89 -31.61 4.51
CA LEU A 520 8.47 -32.90 4.88
C LEU A 520 7.50 -34.00 4.47
N ILE A 521 7.94 -34.91 3.61
CA ILE A 521 7.12 -35.97 3.04
C ILE A 521 7.67 -37.31 3.53
N ARG A 522 6.80 -38.26 3.90
CA ARG A 522 7.21 -39.62 4.27
C ARG A 522 8.15 -40.24 3.21
N ASN A 523 9.21 -40.91 3.63
CA ASN A 523 10.30 -41.32 2.74
C ASN A 523 9.93 -42.34 1.65
N ASP A 524 8.82 -43.05 1.80
CA ASP A 524 8.26 -43.98 0.82
C ASP A 524 7.34 -43.29 -0.21
N TYR A 525 7.08 -41.99 -0.10
CA TYR A 525 6.30 -41.18 -1.06
C TYR A 525 7.23 -40.39 -2.00
N THR A 526 8.09 -41.10 -2.73
CA THR A 526 9.06 -40.51 -3.66
C THR A 526 8.39 -39.77 -4.83
N LEU A 527 7.28 -40.28 -5.35
CA LEU A 527 6.50 -39.62 -6.41
C LEU A 527 5.83 -38.33 -5.91
N LEU A 528 5.27 -38.32 -4.69
CA LEU A 528 4.73 -37.09 -4.10
C LEU A 528 5.82 -36.04 -3.96
N HIS A 529 7.00 -36.43 -3.47
CA HIS A 529 8.13 -35.52 -3.38
C HIS A 529 8.52 -34.91 -4.73
N GLN A 530 8.60 -35.70 -5.80
CA GLN A 530 8.89 -35.19 -7.15
C GLN A 530 7.82 -34.21 -7.65
N ILE A 531 6.54 -34.52 -7.43
CA ILE A 531 5.41 -33.66 -7.79
C ILE A 531 5.48 -32.34 -7.03
N MET A 532 5.68 -32.40 -5.71
CA MET A 532 5.75 -31.23 -4.84
C MET A 532 6.95 -30.36 -5.17
N ASP A 533 8.12 -30.94 -5.45
CA ASP A 533 9.31 -30.18 -5.83
C ASP A 533 9.12 -29.46 -7.18
N LYS A 534 8.50 -30.12 -8.18
CA LYS A 534 8.08 -29.44 -9.43
C LYS A 534 7.07 -28.32 -9.19
N ALA A 535 6.10 -28.55 -8.30
CA ALA A 535 5.05 -27.59 -7.96
C ALA A 535 5.61 -26.36 -7.23
N VAL A 536 6.56 -26.53 -6.32
CA VAL A 536 7.22 -25.41 -5.63
C VAL A 536 8.16 -24.66 -6.57
N ARG A 537 8.95 -25.36 -7.39
CA ARG A 537 9.86 -24.71 -8.38
C ARG A 537 9.15 -23.91 -9.45
N SER A 538 7.89 -24.23 -9.74
CA SER A 538 7.10 -23.44 -10.67
C SER A 538 6.60 -22.12 -10.05
N ILE A 539 6.78 -21.88 -8.74
CA ILE A 539 6.25 -20.68 -8.07
C ILE A 539 7.12 -19.51 -8.48
N SER A 540 6.52 -18.53 -9.15
CA SER A 540 7.21 -17.32 -9.56
C SER A 540 7.60 -16.48 -8.36
N GLN A 541 8.63 -15.64 -8.51
CA GLN A 541 8.97 -14.67 -7.47
C GLN A 541 7.82 -13.71 -7.13
N GLU A 542 6.93 -13.40 -8.07
CA GLU A 542 5.77 -12.53 -7.84
C GLU A 542 4.71 -13.21 -6.98
N GLU A 543 4.40 -14.48 -7.25
CA GLU A 543 3.53 -15.30 -6.40
C GLU A 543 4.14 -15.47 -5.00
N LEU A 544 5.45 -15.73 -4.91
CA LEU A 544 6.16 -15.79 -3.62
C LEU A 544 6.06 -14.45 -2.88
N LEU A 545 6.33 -13.33 -3.56
CA LEU A 545 6.22 -12.00 -2.96
C LEU A 545 4.79 -11.69 -2.54
N PHE A 546 3.77 -12.10 -3.30
CA PHE A 546 2.38 -11.91 -2.93
C PHE A 546 2.02 -12.71 -1.67
N ILE A 547 2.37 -14.00 -1.64
CA ILE A 547 2.10 -14.88 -0.50
C ILE A 547 2.84 -14.38 0.75
N ASN A 548 4.10 -13.97 0.59
CA ASN A 548 4.95 -13.47 1.66
C ASN A 548 4.54 -12.06 2.12
N ASN A 549 4.15 -11.14 1.22
CA ASN A 549 3.76 -9.77 1.56
C ASN A 549 2.39 -9.68 2.27
N LYS A 550 1.50 -10.67 2.08
CA LYS A 550 0.16 -10.68 2.69
C LYS A 550 0.18 -10.75 4.23
N LEU A 551 1.25 -11.26 4.84
CA LEU A 551 1.39 -11.36 6.31
C LEU A 551 2.75 -10.85 6.84
N LEU A 552 3.85 -10.89 6.06
CA LEU A 552 5.15 -10.39 6.54
C LEU A 552 5.22 -8.86 6.63
N ARG A 553 4.25 -8.11 6.08
CA ARG A 553 4.16 -6.66 6.29
C ARG A 553 3.75 -6.27 7.72
N SER A 554 3.06 -7.16 8.46
CA SER A 554 2.71 -6.91 9.88
C SER A 554 3.77 -7.42 10.86
N THR A 555 4.55 -8.44 10.49
CA THR A 555 5.49 -9.14 11.41
C THR A 555 6.96 -9.04 11.00
N VAL A 556 7.29 -8.45 9.85
CA VAL A 556 8.69 -8.29 9.44
C VAL A 556 8.89 -6.91 8.81
N GLN A 557 9.21 -5.92 9.65
CA GLN A 557 10.13 -4.88 9.17
C GLN A 557 11.44 -5.62 8.88
N LEU A 558 11.66 -5.96 7.61
CA LEU A 558 12.87 -6.60 7.12
C LEU A 558 14.07 -5.79 7.63
N THR A 559 14.69 -6.26 8.70
CA THR A 559 16.09 -5.99 9.03
C THR A 559 16.95 -6.75 8.03
N LYS A 560 16.82 -6.42 6.73
CA LYS A 560 18.04 -6.36 5.90
C LYS A 560 18.95 -5.39 6.67
N SER A 561 20.21 -5.76 6.87
CA SER A 561 21.13 -4.92 7.63
C SER A 561 20.95 -3.49 7.11
N GLN A 562 20.66 -2.54 8.02
CA GLN A 562 20.36 -1.13 7.75
C GLN A 562 21.53 -0.39 7.05
N LYS A 563 22.46 -1.13 6.43
CA LYS A 563 23.75 -0.68 5.94
C LYS A 563 24.15 -1.37 4.64
N ASP A 564 23.39 -2.35 4.14
CA ASP A 564 23.78 -3.12 2.94
C ASP A 564 23.77 -2.28 1.64
N PHE A 565 23.09 -1.13 1.64
CA PHE A 565 23.11 -0.19 0.52
C PHE A 565 24.25 0.86 0.61
N LEU A 566 24.97 0.90 1.74
CA LEU A 566 26.08 1.82 1.98
C LEU A 566 27.42 1.18 1.62
N THR A 567 28.30 1.96 1.02
CA THR A 567 29.68 1.57 0.71
C THR A 567 30.54 1.56 1.98
N PRO A 568 31.66 0.81 1.98
CA PRO A 568 32.62 0.85 3.09
C PRO A 568 33.11 2.28 3.42
N LYS A 569 33.24 3.15 2.41
CA LYS A 569 33.64 4.55 2.57
C LYS A 569 32.58 5.35 3.34
N GLU A 570 31.31 5.18 3.00
CA GLU A 570 30.18 5.82 3.69
C GLU A 570 30.03 5.30 5.13
N LEU A 571 30.25 4.00 5.35
CA LEU A 571 30.24 3.41 6.69
C LEU A 571 31.38 3.93 7.56
N ALA A 572 32.58 4.11 6.99
CA ALA A 572 33.70 4.75 7.68
C ALA A 572 33.39 6.21 8.01
N PHE A 573 32.78 6.94 7.07
CA PHE A 573 32.34 8.31 7.28
C PHE A 573 31.34 8.44 8.44
N ILE A 574 30.33 7.57 8.50
CA ILE A 574 29.36 7.54 9.61
C ILE A 574 30.07 7.27 10.95
N LYS A 575 31.05 6.37 10.97
CA LYS A 575 31.83 6.07 12.19
C LYS A 575 32.68 7.25 12.66
N SER A 576 33.25 8.03 11.74
CA SER A 576 34.10 9.17 12.09
C SER A 576 33.32 10.46 12.36
N HIS A 577 32.03 10.52 12.02
CA HIS A 577 31.17 11.70 12.23
C HIS A 577 29.95 11.32 13.06
N SER A 578 30.12 11.31 14.38
CA SER A 578 29.10 10.90 15.35
C SER A 578 27.89 11.84 15.45
N LYS A 579 27.98 13.05 14.88
CA LYS A 579 26.92 14.05 14.81
C LYS A 579 27.13 14.93 13.59
N ILE A 580 26.08 15.16 12.80
CA ILE A 580 26.09 16.01 11.61
C ILE A 580 24.95 17.03 11.76
N VAL A 581 25.27 18.32 11.87
CA VAL A 581 24.32 19.38 12.22
C VAL A 581 23.83 20.12 10.99
N LEU A 582 22.52 20.12 10.77
CA LEU A 582 21.87 20.85 9.68
C LEU A 582 21.07 22.05 10.23
N GLY A 583 21.41 23.25 9.76
CA GLY A 583 20.72 24.47 10.12
C GLY A 583 19.35 24.58 9.44
N THR A 584 18.36 25.12 10.14
CA THR A 584 17.02 25.37 9.60
C THR A 584 16.37 26.61 10.21
N GLU A 585 15.36 27.16 9.54
CA GLU A 585 14.60 28.32 10.01
C GLU A 585 13.63 27.92 11.14
N LYS A 586 13.72 28.63 12.28
CA LYS A 586 12.90 28.35 13.47
C LYS A 586 11.40 28.57 13.25
N ALA A 587 11.02 29.45 12.32
CA ALA A 587 9.63 29.83 12.06
C ALA A 587 8.99 29.07 10.88
N TRP A 588 9.47 27.87 10.55
CA TRP A 588 9.07 27.13 9.34
C TRP A 588 8.08 25.98 9.64
N LYS A 589 6.95 26.26 10.30
CA LYS A 589 5.91 25.24 10.58
C LYS A 589 5.15 24.82 9.30
N PRO A 590 4.70 23.57 9.17
CA PRO A 590 4.91 22.40 10.04
C PRO A 590 6.19 21.60 9.71
N TYR A 591 7.08 22.12 8.87
CA TYR A 591 8.31 21.42 8.51
C TYR A 591 9.27 21.33 9.70
N VAL A 592 9.34 22.43 10.45
CA VAL A 592 10.12 22.58 11.68
C VAL A 592 9.26 23.23 12.74
N ILE A 593 9.17 22.57 13.88
CA ILE A 593 8.42 22.97 15.06
C ILE A 593 9.37 22.85 16.25
N VAL A 594 9.87 23.99 16.70
CA VAL A 594 10.68 24.09 17.92
C VAL A 594 9.75 24.08 19.12
N LYS A 595 9.86 23.06 19.97
CA LYS A 595 9.07 22.93 21.20
C LYS A 595 9.69 23.79 22.32
N LYS A 596 8.93 24.01 23.39
CA LYS A 596 9.37 24.80 24.57
C LYS A 596 10.61 24.22 25.25
N ASP A 597 10.82 22.92 25.17
CA ASP A 597 11.99 22.21 25.71
C ASP A 597 13.23 22.28 24.79
N GLY A 598 13.14 22.99 23.67
CA GLY A 598 14.21 23.11 22.68
C GLY A 598 14.29 21.93 21.69
N THR A 599 13.45 20.90 21.83
CA THR A 599 13.41 19.79 20.87
C THR A 599 12.72 20.21 19.57
N ILE A 600 13.19 19.65 18.45
CA ILE A 600 12.66 19.96 17.12
C ILE A 600 11.79 18.79 16.65
N SER A 601 10.58 19.12 16.20
CA SER A 601 9.63 18.21 15.54
C SER A 601 9.20 18.79 14.19
N GLY A 602 8.39 18.08 13.42
CA GLY A 602 7.93 18.53 12.09
C GLY A 602 8.34 17.57 10.97
N TYR A 603 7.96 17.91 9.74
CA TYR A 603 8.23 17.08 8.56
C TYR A 603 9.73 16.81 8.36
N ASP A 604 10.58 17.84 8.42
CA ASP A 604 12.03 17.71 8.19
C ASP A 604 12.68 16.83 9.27
N ALA A 605 12.26 17.00 10.52
CA ALA A 605 12.73 16.19 11.64
C ALA A 605 12.35 14.71 11.47
N ASP A 606 11.13 14.42 11.01
CA ASP A 606 10.67 13.06 10.76
C ASP A 606 11.39 12.41 9.57
N VAL A 607 11.68 13.17 8.50
CA VAL A 607 12.46 12.68 7.35
C VAL A 607 13.89 12.35 7.78
N LEU A 608 14.55 13.24 8.52
CA LEU A 608 15.90 12.97 9.06
C LEU A 608 15.91 11.80 10.04
N LYS A 609 14.85 11.64 10.85
CA LYS A 609 14.70 10.48 11.74
C LYS A 609 14.64 9.17 10.94
N LEU A 610 13.94 9.15 9.81
CA LEU A 610 13.95 7.99 8.91
C LEU A 610 15.33 7.77 8.29
N ILE A 611 15.98 8.83 7.79
CA ILE A 611 17.34 8.74 7.22
C ILE A 611 18.32 8.14 8.24
N ASN A 612 18.34 8.66 9.47
CA ASN A 612 19.17 8.15 10.55
C ASN A 612 18.84 6.70 10.89
N LYS A 613 17.56 6.35 10.93
CA LYS A 613 17.11 4.98 11.21
C LYS A 613 17.59 4.00 10.14
N VAL A 614 17.54 4.38 8.86
CA VAL A 614 17.87 3.45 7.77
C VAL A 614 19.34 3.41 7.40
N SER A 615 20.15 4.39 7.79
CA SER A 615 21.59 4.43 7.48
C SER A 615 22.51 4.22 8.69
N GLY A 616 21.99 4.46 9.90
CA GLY A 616 22.79 4.53 11.13
C GLY A 616 23.59 5.83 11.28
N SER A 617 23.31 6.86 10.48
CA SER A 617 23.87 8.22 10.66
C SER A 617 23.23 8.96 11.84
N ASN A 618 23.77 10.14 12.16
CA ASN A 618 23.22 11.04 13.18
C ASN A 618 23.10 12.49 12.66
N PHE A 619 22.26 12.69 11.65
CA PHE A 619 21.86 14.02 11.20
C PHE A 619 20.89 14.64 12.20
N VAL A 620 21.20 15.84 12.68
CA VAL A 620 20.37 16.56 13.66
C VAL A 620 20.08 17.97 13.16
N LEU A 621 18.98 18.55 13.63
CA LEU A 621 18.60 19.91 13.29
C LEU A 621 19.09 20.91 14.35
N GLU A 622 19.54 22.07 13.88
CA GLU A 622 19.69 23.29 14.67
C GLU A 622 18.77 24.36 14.09
N ALA A 623 17.79 24.81 14.87
CA ALA A 623 16.85 25.84 14.43
C ALA A 623 17.29 27.23 14.88
N GLY A 624 17.35 28.18 13.95
CA GLY A 624 17.75 29.55 14.22
C GLY A 624 17.19 30.53 13.21
N ASP A 625 17.70 31.76 13.24
CA ASP A 625 17.47 32.74 12.17
C ASP A 625 18.16 32.25 10.88
N TRP A 626 17.42 32.21 9.76
CA TRP A 626 17.92 31.64 8.51
C TRP A 626 19.23 32.28 8.01
N ALA A 627 19.39 33.60 8.14
CA ALA A 627 20.62 34.27 7.72
C ALA A 627 21.81 33.83 8.58
N LYS A 628 21.60 33.68 9.90
CA LYS A 628 22.63 33.14 10.79
C LYS A 628 22.97 31.69 10.48
N MET A 629 21.99 30.85 10.17
CA MET A 629 22.24 29.44 9.80
C MET A 629 23.05 29.34 8.50
N GLN A 630 22.78 30.18 7.51
CA GLN A 630 23.60 30.25 6.29
C GLN A 630 25.04 30.67 6.58
N THR A 631 25.26 31.70 7.40
CA THR A 631 26.60 32.13 7.80
C THR A 631 27.34 30.99 8.50
N LYS A 632 26.71 30.33 9.48
CA LYS A 632 27.28 29.16 10.16
C LYS A 632 27.64 28.03 9.20
N ALA A 633 26.79 27.74 8.21
CA ALA A 633 27.07 26.69 7.22
C ALA A 633 28.24 27.07 6.29
N LYS A 634 28.33 28.35 5.90
CA LYS A 634 29.42 28.89 5.07
C LYS A 634 30.77 28.89 5.79
N GLU A 635 30.75 29.23 7.08
CA GLU A 635 31.92 29.22 7.99
C GLU A 635 32.24 27.81 8.51
N LYS A 636 31.39 26.82 8.18
CA LYS A 636 31.51 25.40 8.60
C LYS A 636 31.41 25.20 10.11
N GLU A 637 30.71 26.09 10.81
CA GLU A 637 30.30 25.89 12.22
C GLU A 637 29.19 24.84 12.35
N ILE A 638 28.39 24.68 11.30
CA ILE A 638 27.45 23.57 11.11
C ILE A 638 27.74 22.88 9.77
N ASP A 639 27.25 21.66 9.61
CA ASP A 639 27.66 20.77 8.51
C ASP A 639 26.80 20.93 7.25
N GLY A 640 25.66 21.62 7.36
CA GLY A 640 24.74 21.81 6.26
C GLY A 640 23.47 22.55 6.64
N LEU A 641 22.47 22.48 5.76
CA LEU A 641 21.15 23.11 5.91
C LEU A 641 20.05 22.09 5.57
N SER A 642 18.97 22.08 6.35
CA SER A 642 17.84 21.14 6.17
C SER A 642 16.86 21.55 5.06
N THR A 643 16.77 22.85 4.82
CA THR A 643 15.61 23.42 4.15
C THR A 643 16.05 24.59 3.25
N GLY A 644 16.54 24.28 2.05
CA GLY A 644 16.87 25.30 1.06
C GLY A 644 16.22 25.01 -0.28
N GLY A 645 15.53 26.01 -0.84
CA GLY A 645 15.39 26.05 -2.29
C GLY A 645 16.80 26.05 -2.91
N ILE A 646 17.00 25.29 -3.98
CA ILE A 646 18.32 25.18 -4.60
C ILE A 646 18.66 26.51 -5.27
N HIS A 647 19.43 27.36 -4.57
CA HIS A 647 19.89 28.67 -5.07
C HIS A 647 21.36 28.62 -5.51
N GLU A 648 21.69 29.38 -6.55
CA GLU A 648 23.06 29.44 -7.11
C GLU A 648 24.11 29.86 -6.08
N GLU A 649 23.79 30.76 -5.16
CA GLU A 649 24.69 31.15 -4.08
C GLU A 649 25.02 29.98 -3.15
N LEU A 650 24.01 29.20 -2.73
CA LEU A 650 24.22 28.05 -1.84
C LEU A 650 25.05 26.96 -2.53
N LYS A 651 24.90 26.78 -3.85
CA LYS A 651 25.73 25.85 -4.66
C LYS A 651 27.20 26.23 -4.66
N THR A 652 27.59 27.45 -4.27
CA THR A 652 29.01 27.81 -4.19
C THR A 652 29.73 27.08 -3.05
N TYR A 653 29.03 26.78 -1.94
CA TYR A 653 29.64 26.17 -0.74
C TYR A 653 28.95 24.89 -0.22
N LEU A 654 27.77 24.52 -0.73
CA LEU A 654 27.05 23.28 -0.41
C LEU A 654 26.86 22.37 -1.65
N ASN A 655 26.81 21.06 -1.41
CA ASN A 655 26.24 20.03 -2.27
C ASN A 655 24.80 19.74 -1.81
N PHE A 656 23.91 19.35 -2.73
CA PHE A 656 22.50 19.11 -2.44
C PHE A 656 22.11 17.65 -2.62
N SER A 657 21.17 17.18 -1.79
CA SER A 657 20.52 15.88 -1.94
C SER A 657 19.53 15.88 -3.11
N ASP A 658 18.96 14.71 -3.37
CA ASP A 658 17.73 14.59 -4.14
C ASP A 658 16.60 15.34 -3.43
N ILE A 659 15.62 15.79 -4.21
CA ILE A 659 14.46 16.53 -3.70
C ILE A 659 13.62 15.58 -2.84
N TYR A 660 13.39 15.94 -1.57
CA TYR A 660 12.61 15.11 -0.64
C TYR A 660 11.18 15.64 -0.46
N ILE A 661 10.90 16.88 -0.88
CA ILE A 661 9.56 17.44 -0.98
C ILE A 661 9.52 18.60 -1.98
N SER A 662 8.47 18.61 -2.81
CA SER A 662 8.09 19.75 -3.66
C SER A 662 6.84 20.42 -3.11
N MET A 663 6.92 21.74 -2.93
CA MET A 663 5.82 22.57 -2.48
C MET A 663 5.23 23.31 -3.67
N LYS A 664 3.90 23.27 -3.80
CA LYS A 664 3.19 24.08 -4.80
C LYS A 664 2.41 25.17 -4.11
N LYS A 665 2.50 26.37 -4.67
CA LYS A 665 1.69 27.49 -4.22
C LYS A 665 0.28 27.33 -4.79
N MET A 666 -0.71 27.84 -4.08
CA MET A 666 -2.10 27.76 -4.48
C MET A 666 -2.84 29.04 -4.11
N LEU A 667 -3.85 29.35 -4.91
CA LEU A 667 -4.85 30.35 -4.61
C LEU A 667 -5.81 29.78 -3.55
N ILE A 668 -5.95 30.50 -2.44
CA ILE A 668 -6.77 30.12 -1.30
C ILE A 668 -7.75 31.26 -1.00
N VAL A 669 -9.00 30.90 -0.74
CA VAL A 669 -10.07 31.83 -0.37
C VAL A 669 -10.76 31.35 0.91
N SER A 670 -11.63 32.18 1.48
CA SER A 670 -12.52 31.74 2.57
C SER A 670 -13.42 30.59 2.11
N LYS A 671 -13.75 29.67 3.02
CA LYS A 671 -14.58 28.48 2.72
C LYS A 671 -15.90 28.83 2.05
N GLU A 672 -16.55 29.91 2.49
CA GLU A 672 -17.81 30.41 1.93
C GLU A 672 -17.63 31.07 0.56
N ASN A 673 -16.41 31.47 0.21
CA ASN A 673 -16.03 32.11 -1.04
C ASN A 673 -17.07 33.14 -1.55
N PRO A 674 -17.42 34.17 -0.76
CA PRO A 674 -18.56 35.07 -1.06
C PRO A 674 -18.36 35.91 -2.33
N LYS A 675 -17.16 35.95 -2.89
CA LYS A 675 -16.84 36.64 -4.15
C LYS A 675 -16.80 35.73 -5.37
N ASN A 676 -17.15 34.45 -5.23
CA ASN A 676 -17.17 33.45 -6.29
C ASN A 676 -15.85 33.40 -7.08
N ILE A 677 -14.72 33.34 -6.37
CA ILE A 677 -13.39 33.23 -6.98
C ILE A 677 -13.13 31.75 -7.25
N HIS A 678 -13.04 31.37 -8.52
CA HIS A 678 -12.86 29.98 -8.97
C HIS A 678 -11.57 29.76 -9.74
N THR A 679 -10.98 30.83 -10.27
CA THR A 679 -9.76 30.82 -11.08
C THR A 679 -8.87 32.01 -10.73
N LEU A 680 -7.64 32.02 -11.25
CA LEU A 680 -6.74 33.19 -11.13
C LEU A 680 -7.30 34.43 -11.84
N ASN A 681 -8.13 34.26 -12.88
CA ASN A 681 -8.73 35.39 -13.62
C ASN A 681 -9.76 36.16 -12.78
N ASP A 682 -10.42 35.47 -11.84
CA ASP A 682 -11.45 36.07 -10.96
C ASP A 682 -10.86 37.05 -9.93
N LEU A 683 -9.53 37.13 -9.85
CA LEU A 683 -8.81 38.05 -8.97
C LEU A 683 -8.90 39.52 -9.38
N LYS A 684 -9.34 39.82 -10.61
CA LYS A 684 -9.47 41.19 -11.10
C LYS A 684 -10.43 42.00 -10.22
N GLY A 685 -9.94 43.12 -9.66
CA GLY A 685 -10.71 43.99 -8.77
C GLY A 685 -10.90 43.45 -7.35
N LYS A 686 -10.34 42.28 -7.01
CA LYS A 686 -10.41 41.68 -5.66
C LYS A 686 -9.26 42.15 -4.77
N THR A 687 -9.45 42.05 -3.46
CA THR A 687 -8.42 42.29 -2.45
C THR A 687 -7.67 41.00 -2.15
N ILE A 688 -6.36 41.01 -2.37
CA ILE A 688 -5.49 39.86 -2.15
C ILE A 688 -4.56 40.15 -0.98
N ALA A 689 -4.61 39.31 0.04
CA ALA A 689 -3.71 39.41 1.19
C ALA A 689 -2.38 38.71 0.90
N ILE A 690 -1.28 39.40 1.19
CA ILE A 690 0.08 38.87 1.09
C ILE A 690 0.91 39.24 2.31
N HIS A 691 1.93 38.44 2.60
CA HIS A 691 2.92 38.78 3.61
C HIS A 691 3.92 39.80 3.07
N LYS A 692 4.14 40.91 3.79
CA LYS A 692 4.90 42.10 3.37
C LYS A 692 6.35 41.81 2.93
N SER A 693 6.95 40.74 3.45
CA SER A 693 8.34 40.37 3.14
C SER A 693 8.46 39.13 2.23
N ASN A 694 7.35 38.64 1.67
CA ASN A 694 7.38 37.50 0.74
C ASN A 694 7.61 37.98 -0.69
N LEU A 695 8.87 38.02 -1.12
CA LEU A 695 9.26 38.48 -2.47
C LEU A 695 8.59 37.69 -3.60
N VAL A 696 8.23 36.43 -3.38
CA VAL A 696 7.50 35.60 -4.35
C VAL A 696 6.07 36.10 -4.50
N ASP A 697 5.39 36.39 -3.38
CA ASP A 697 4.05 37.02 -3.42
C ASP A 697 4.10 38.38 -4.11
N GLU A 698 5.07 39.22 -3.75
CA GLU A 698 5.20 40.56 -4.35
C GLU A 698 5.48 40.52 -5.85
N LYS A 699 6.33 39.60 -6.31
CA LYS A 699 6.57 39.40 -7.75
C LYS A 699 5.32 38.91 -8.45
N MET A 700 4.59 37.98 -7.83
CA MET A 700 3.36 37.41 -8.40
C MET A 700 2.24 38.45 -8.50
N MET A 701 2.14 39.37 -7.54
CA MET A 701 1.17 40.47 -7.60
C MET A 701 1.34 41.37 -8.84
N ARG A 702 2.52 41.42 -9.47
CA ARG A 702 2.72 42.15 -10.72
C ARG A 702 1.89 41.59 -11.89
N ASN A 703 1.51 40.31 -11.82
CA ASN A 703 0.65 39.67 -12.82
C ASN A 703 -0.83 40.04 -12.64
N PHE A 704 -1.19 40.69 -11.53
CA PHE A 704 -2.56 41.06 -11.18
C PHE A 704 -2.69 42.58 -10.93
N PRO A 705 -2.37 43.44 -11.93
CA PRO A 705 -2.28 44.90 -11.74
C PRO A 705 -3.63 45.56 -11.38
N ASN A 706 -4.74 44.88 -11.62
CA ASN A 706 -6.09 45.37 -11.35
C ASN A 706 -6.65 44.89 -10.00
N SER A 707 -5.86 44.19 -9.19
CA SER A 707 -6.24 43.69 -7.86
C SER A 707 -5.71 44.62 -6.78
N LYS A 708 -6.45 44.76 -5.67
CA LYS A 708 -5.99 45.50 -4.50
C LYS A 708 -5.09 44.59 -3.66
N VAL A 709 -3.93 45.08 -3.24
CA VAL A 709 -2.98 44.29 -2.44
C VAL A 709 -3.06 44.72 -0.98
N LEU A 710 -3.42 43.79 -0.09
CA LEU A 710 -3.36 43.98 1.36
C LEU A 710 -2.07 43.36 1.88
N LYS A 711 -1.08 44.19 2.23
CA LYS A 711 0.21 43.73 2.77
C LYS A 711 0.15 43.65 4.29
N LEU A 712 0.43 42.47 4.85
CA LEU A 712 0.33 42.19 6.29
C LEU A 712 1.67 41.71 6.85
N ASN A 713 1.89 41.83 8.16
CA ASN A 713 3.19 41.62 8.78
C ASN A 713 3.46 40.17 9.19
N THR A 714 2.41 39.37 9.34
CA THR A 714 2.50 37.96 9.77
C THR A 714 1.63 37.06 8.89
N ILE A 715 1.96 35.77 8.81
CA ILE A 715 1.15 34.82 8.03
C ILE A 715 -0.22 34.57 8.70
N GLU A 716 -0.26 34.68 10.02
CA GLU A 716 -1.45 34.64 10.86
C GLU A 716 -2.42 35.76 10.50
N GLU A 717 -1.92 36.99 10.34
CA GLU A 717 -2.72 38.13 9.86
C GLU A 717 -3.26 37.87 8.44
N VAL A 718 -2.44 37.32 7.54
CA VAL A 718 -2.87 36.99 6.17
C VAL A 718 -4.03 35.97 6.20
N ILE A 719 -3.88 34.87 6.93
CA ILE A 719 -4.93 33.84 7.10
C ILE A 719 -6.19 34.45 7.72
N THR A 720 -6.03 35.25 8.76
CA THR A 720 -7.15 35.90 9.47
C THR A 720 -7.90 36.86 8.54
N SER A 721 -7.20 37.65 7.74
CA SER A 721 -7.82 38.62 6.83
C SER A 721 -8.70 37.95 5.78
N VAL A 722 -8.30 36.78 5.27
CA VAL A 722 -9.11 36.03 4.28
C VAL A 722 -10.29 35.33 4.95
N THR A 723 -10.08 34.69 6.11
CA THR A 723 -11.14 33.98 6.83
C THR A 723 -12.23 34.91 7.38
N THR A 724 -11.86 36.13 7.78
CA THR A 724 -12.79 37.16 8.27
C THR A 724 -13.39 38.03 7.16
N GLY A 725 -12.96 37.85 5.91
CA GLY A 725 -13.48 38.59 4.75
C GLY A 725 -12.92 40.00 4.56
N GLN A 726 -11.87 40.39 5.28
CA GLN A 726 -11.11 41.62 5.05
C GLN A 726 -10.34 41.59 3.71
N ALA A 727 -9.90 40.39 3.30
CA ALA A 727 -9.38 40.11 1.97
C ALA A 727 -10.20 39.00 1.31
N ASP A 728 -10.28 39.03 -0.02
CA ASP A 728 -11.06 38.09 -0.80
C ASP A 728 -10.29 36.79 -1.08
N ALA A 729 -8.95 36.87 -1.14
CA ALA A 729 -8.06 35.74 -1.42
C ALA A 729 -6.66 35.93 -0.83
N MET A 730 -5.89 34.84 -0.77
CA MET A 730 -4.45 34.83 -0.51
C MET A 730 -3.76 33.76 -1.35
N PHE A 731 -2.43 33.81 -1.36
CA PHE A 731 -1.60 32.74 -1.89
C PHE A 731 -0.93 31.99 -0.76
N GLY A 732 -0.98 30.66 -0.82
CA GLY A 732 -0.44 29.80 0.24
C GLY A 732 -0.04 28.43 -0.30
N ASN A 733 0.21 27.49 0.60
CA ASN A 733 0.51 26.09 0.27
C ASN A 733 -0.06 25.17 1.37
N GLY A 734 0.32 23.89 1.41
CA GLY A 734 -0.15 22.95 2.44
C GLY A 734 0.13 23.41 3.88
N ALA A 735 1.22 24.15 4.12
CA ALA A 735 1.53 24.71 5.43
C ALA A 735 0.56 25.81 5.86
N THR A 736 -0.01 26.56 4.90
CA THR A 736 -1.03 27.58 5.18
C THR A 736 -2.27 26.95 5.82
N PHE A 737 -2.69 25.76 5.35
CA PHE A 737 -3.81 25.02 5.97
C PHE A 737 -3.44 24.45 7.34
N TYR A 738 -2.21 23.96 7.53
CA TYR A 738 -1.75 23.52 8.84
C TYR A 738 -1.82 24.67 9.85
N LEU A 739 -1.27 25.83 9.50
CA LEU A 739 -1.29 27.03 10.36
C LEU A 739 -2.72 27.51 10.61
N ALA A 740 -3.57 27.53 9.60
CA ALA A 740 -4.97 27.92 9.77
C ALA A 740 -5.70 27.01 10.77
N ASN A 741 -5.44 25.70 10.75
CA ASN A 741 -6.00 24.78 11.75
C ASN A 741 -5.41 25.00 13.15
N GLU A 742 -4.10 25.21 13.27
CA GLU A 742 -3.44 25.52 14.55
C GLU A 742 -4.02 26.79 15.19
N LEU A 743 -4.38 27.78 14.37
CA LEU A 743 -5.01 29.03 14.78
C LEU A 743 -6.52 28.90 15.08
N GLY A 744 -7.14 27.74 14.87
CA GLY A 744 -8.59 27.55 15.02
C GLY A 744 -9.43 28.19 13.90
N LEU A 745 -8.83 28.39 12.73
CA LEU A 745 -9.44 29.02 11.54
C LEU A 745 -9.51 28.06 10.34
N PRO A 746 -10.19 26.89 10.43
CA PRO A 746 -10.23 25.88 9.36
C PRO A 746 -11.08 26.30 8.13
N TYR A 747 -11.48 27.57 8.03
CA TYR A 747 -12.44 28.09 7.05
C TYR A 747 -11.76 28.56 5.77
N LEU A 748 -10.85 27.75 5.23
CA LEU A 748 -10.15 28.02 3.98
C LEU A 748 -10.50 26.99 2.92
N LYS A 749 -10.52 27.42 1.67
CA LYS A 749 -10.77 26.58 0.49
C LYS A 749 -9.71 26.84 -0.57
N ARG A 750 -9.16 25.75 -1.14
CA ARG A 750 -8.30 25.81 -2.33
C ARG A 750 -9.14 26.13 -3.56
N VAL A 751 -8.64 27.02 -4.40
CA VAL A 751 -9.29 27.42 -5.66
C VAL A 751 -8.52 26.95 -6.87
N ALA A 752 -7.24 27.31 -6.95
CA ALA A 752 -6.37 26.96 -8.08
C ALA A 752 -4.96 26.67 -7.59
N GLN A 753 -4.23 25.81 -8.30
CA GLN A 753 -2.83 25.54 -8.03
C GLN A 753 -1.95 26.35 -9.00
N LEU A 754 -0.79 26.80 -8.54
CA LEU A 754 0.17 27.55 -9.36
C LEU A 754 1.24 26.61 -9.91
N ASP A 755 1.71 26.91 -11.12
CA ASP A 755 2.73 26.14 -11.85
C ASP A 755 4.07 26.05 -11.09
N ASP A 756 4.46 27.14 -10.40
CA ASP A 756 5.75 27.25 -9.75
C ASP A 756 5.85 26.31 -8.53
N THR A 757 6.88 25.46 -8.52
CA THR A 757 7.25 24.61 -7.39
C THR A 757 8.42 25.21 -6.60
N LEU A 758 8.38 25.04 -5.29
CA LEU A 758 9.55 25.18 -4.42
C LEU A 758 10.01 23.78 -4.04
N ASP A 759 11.06 23.33 -4.69
CA ASP A 759 11.69 22.04 -4.44
C ASP A 759 12.71 22.20 -3.30
N LEU A 760 12.57 21.35 -2.28
CA LEU A 760 13.44 21.37 -1.10
C LEU A 760 14.37 20.16 -1.10
N ALA A 761 15.64 20.44 -0.83
CA ALA A 761 16.70 19.46 -0.69
C ALA A 761 17.55 19.75 0.56
N PHE A 762 18.19 18.71 1.09
CA PHE A 762 19.19 18.86 2.14
C PHE A 762 20.50 19.36 1.52
N GLY A 763 21.11 20.39 2.10
CA GLY A 763 22.42 20.91 1.69
C GLY A 763 23.51 20.47 2.67
N ILE A 764 24.66 20.01 2.19
CA ILE A 764 25.82 19.63 3.01
C ILE A 764 27.07 20.29 2.46
N ARG A 765 28.02 20.65 3.33
CA ARG A 765 29.35 21.16 2.94
C ARG A 765 30.01 20.33 1.84
N LYS A 766 30.63 21.01 0.87
CA LYS A 766 31.15 20.38 -0.36
C LYS A 766 32.23 19.31 -0.16
N ASP A 767 33.00 19.44 0.91
CA ASP A 767 34.07 18.53 1.27
C ASP A 767 33.58 17.21 1.88
N TRP A 768 32.26 17.04 2.10
CA TRP A 768 31.64 15.79 2.57
C TRP A 768 30.66 15.17 1.55
N PRO A 769 31.12 14.75 0.36
CA PRO A 769 30.26 14.11 -0.65
C PRO A 769 29.63 12.79 -0.16
N GLU A 770 30.25 12.10 0.80
CA GLU A 770 29.72 10.87 1.40
C GLU A 770 28.40 11.11 2.13
N ALA A 771 28.26 12.23 2.84
CA ALA A 771 27.04 12.57 3.57
C ALA A 771 25.83 12.76 2.63
N ILE A 772 26.04 13.40 1.47
CA ILE A 772 25.00 13.53 0.43
C ILE A 772 24.64 12.17 -0.16
N SER A 773 25.65 11.34 -0.47
CA SER A 773 25.41 9.99 -0.97
C SER A 773 24.60 9.15 0.03
N ILE A 774 24.91 9.25 1.33
CA ILE A 774 24.15 8.60 2.41
C ILE A 774 22.70 9.09 2.43
N ILE A 775 22.46 10.41 2.38
CA ILE A 775 21.12 10.99 2.35
C ILE A 775 20.33 10.47 1.14
N ASN A 776 20.89 10.53 -0.08
CA ASN A 776 20.20 10.13 -1.30
C ASN A 776 19.88 8.64 -1.32
N LYS A 777 20.82 7.79 -0.92
CA LYS A 777 20.56 6.35 -0.81
C LYS A 777 19.52 6.03 0.25
N SER A 778 19.53 6.78 1.36
CA SER A 778 18.52 6.65 2.40
C SER A 778 17.13 7.07 1.90
N LEU A 779 17.03 8.20 1.20
CA LEU A 779 15.78 8.65 0.57
C LEU A 779 15.26 7.64 -0.45
N ALA A 780 16.15 7.09 -1.29
CA ALA A 780 15.81 6.04 -2.25
C ALA A 780 15.33 4.75 -1.56
N TYR A 781 15.97 4.37 -0.45
CA TYR A 781 15.56 3.21 0.35
C TYR A 781 14.22 3.42 1.07
N ILE A 782 13.99 4.62 1.62
CA ILE A 782 12.72 5.01 2.27
C ILE A 782 11.57 5.00 1.27
N GLY A 783 11.80 5.49 0.05
CA GLY A 783 10.85 5.49 -1.06
C GLY A 783 9.78 6.58 -0.97
N GLU A 784 9.24 6.94 -2.14
CA GLU A 784 8.25 8.03 -2.28
C GLU A 784 6.97 7.80 -1.48
N HIS A 785 6.52 6.55 -1.34
CA HIS A 785 5.32 6.22 -0.57
C HIS A 785 5.45 6.62 0.91
N LYS A 786 6.60 6.32 1.53
CA LYS A 786 6.82 6.63 2.94
C LYS A 786 7.00 8.14 3.17
N LEU A 787 7.65 8.81 2.23
CA LEU A 787 7.73 10.28 2.23
C LEU A 787 6.34 10.91 2.03
N LEU A 788 5.49 10.33 1.18
CA LEU A 788 4.10 10.76 1.01
C LEU A 788 3.26 10.53 2.26
N GLU A 789 3.42 9.42 2.97
CA GLU A 789 2.79 9.20 4.28
C GLU A 789 3.17 10.28 5.29
N LEU A 790 4.47 10.59 5.41
CA LEU A 790 4.94 11.67 6.26
C LEU A 790 4.39 13.02 5.82
N LYS A 791 4.31 13.26 4.51
CA LYS A 791 3.75 14.50 3.97
C LYS A 791 2.28 14.60 4.35
N ASN A 792 1.51 13.53 4.21
CA ASN A 792 0.09 13.50 4.59
C ASN A 792 -0.13 13.65 6.10
N LYS A 793 0.80 13.17 6.94
CA LYS A 793 0.77 13.37 8.39
C LYS A 793 0.87 14.86 8.76
N TRP A 794 1.74 15.61 8.09
CA TRP A 794 2.05 17.00 8.45
C TRP A 794 1.27 18.04 7.66
N PHE A 795 0.82 17.72 6.44
CA PHE A 795 0.11 18.64 5.55
C PHE A 795 -1.34 18.17 5.31
N TRP A 796 -2.29 19.05 5.57
CA TRP A 796 -3.75 18.83 5.51
C TRP A 796 -4.26 18.19 4.21
N GLN A 797 -5.30 17.34 4.33
CA GLN A 797 -6.15 16.87 3.22
C GLN A 797 -7.57 17.42 3.33
N ASP A 798 -8.16 17.73 2.18
CA ASP A 798 -9.57 18.09 2.02
C ASP A 798 -10.48 16.94 2.51
N LYS A 799 -10.98 17.04 3.74
CA LYS A 799 -11.69 15.98 4.46
C LYS A 799 -13.01 15.53 3.79
N ALA A 800 -13.53 16.29 2.82
CA ALA A 800 -14.74 15.94 2.08
C ALA A 800 -14.48 14.94 0.93
N THR A 801 -13.26 14.87 0.40
CA THR A 801 -12.96 14.11 -0.82
C THR A 801 -12.63 12.64 -0.56
N LEU A 802 -12.33 12.27 0.69
CA LEU A 802 -12.06 10.89 1.11
C LEU A 802 -13.34 10.08 1.39
N LEU A 803 -14.43 10.74 1.81
CA LEU A 803 -15.68 10.05 2.16
C LEU A 803 -16.38 9.39 0.96
N ASN A 804 -15.99 9.74 -0.27
CA ASN A 804 -16.49 9.15 -1.51
C ASN A 804 -15.47 8.22 -2.21
N LYS A 805 -14.31 7.94 -1.60
CA LYS A 805 -13.19 7.26 -2.26
C LYS A 805 -12.76 6.01 -1.47
N ARG A 806 -13.40 4.88 -1.79
CA ARG A 806 -12.86 3.50 -1.84
C ARG A 806 -14.04 2.51 -1.91
N HIS A 807 -14.57 2.34 -3.12
CA HIS A 807 -15.39 1.18 -3.42
C HIS A 807 -14.42 0.02 -3.70
N GLN A 808 -14.14 -0.83 -2.71
CA GLN A 808 -13.98 -2.24 -3.07
C GLN A 808 -15.34 -2.68 -3.60
N ASN A 809 -15.37 -3.29 -4.79
CA ASN A 809 -16.61 -3.75 -5.40
C ASN A 809 -17.29 -4.74 -4.44
N LEU A 810 -18.48 -4.38 -3.97
CA LEU A 810 -19.31 -5.25 -3.17
C LEU A 810 -19.87 -6.34 -4.10
N ILE A 811 -19.25 -7.52 -4.07
CA ILE A 811 -19.69 -8.64 -4.91
C ILE A 811 -20.87 -9.34 -4.23
N LEU A 812 -22.06 -9.12 -4.80
CA LEU A 812 -23.29 -9.80 -4.40
C LEU A 812 -23.61 -10.94 -5.38
N THR A 813 -24.07 -12.05 -4.83
CA THR A 813 -24.66 -13.16 -5.59
C THR A 813 -25.99 -12.74 -6.21
N GLU A 814 -26.44 -13.47 -7.23
CA GLU A 814 -27.74 -13.19 -7.87
C GLU A 814 -28.92 -13.30 -6.90
N ASN A 815 -28.83 -14.18 -5.90
CA ASN A 815 -29.86 -14.30 -4.86
C ASN A 815 -29.90 -13.06 -3.95
N GLU A 816 -28.73 -12.52 -3.58
CA GLU A 816 -28.62 -11.30 -2.77
C GLU A 816 -29.08 -10.06 -3.53
N LYS A 817 -28.75 -9.95 -4.81
CA LYS A 817 -29.25 -8.85 -5.67
C LYS A 817 -30.78 -8.87 -5.76
N LYS A 818 -31.37 -10.04 -6.03
CA LYS A 818 -32.84 -10.20 -6.06
C LYS A 818 -33.47 -9.87 -4.72
N TYR A 819 -32.83 -10.26 -3.61
CA TYR A 819 -33.28 -9.91 -2.28
C TYR A 819 -33.32 -8.38 -2.09
N LEU A 820 -32.24 -7.65 -2.40
CA LEU A 820 -32.20 -6.19 -2.27
C LEU A 820 -33.23 -5.48 -3.16
N GLN A 821 -33.37 -5.93 -4.42
CA GLN A 821 -34.39 -5.43 -5.36
C GLN A 821 -35.81 -5.56 -4.79
N LYS A 822 -36.09 -6.64 -4.05
CA LYS A 822 -37.38 -6.86 -3.38
C LYS A 822 -37.52 -6.05 -2.09
N LYS A 823 -36.45 -5.92 -1.29
CA LYS A 823 -36.46 -5.31 0.05
C LYS A 823 -36.72 -3.80 -0.02
N LYS A 824 -36.17 -3.09 -1.01
CA LYS A 824 -36.32 -1.64 -1.30
C LYS A 824 -35.89 -0.65 -0.21
N GLN A 825 -36.06 -0.97 1.07
CA GLN A 825 -35.61 -0.20 2.22
C GLN A 825 -35.32 -1.12 3.40
N ILE A 826 -34.38 -0.75 4.26
CA ILE A 826 -34.06 -1.49 5.48
C ILE A 826 -34.47 -0.63 6.68
N SER A 827 -35.36 -1.15 7.52
CA SER A 827 -35.81 -0.48 8.74
C SER A 827 -34.78 -0.67 9.86
N MET A 828 -34.44 0.42 10.54
CA MET A 828 -33.34 0.46 11.51
C MET A 828 -33.80 1.01 12.85
N CYS A 829 -33.53 0.26 13.90
CA CYS A 829 -33.58 0.74 15.28
C CYS A 829 -32.15 1.13 15.72
N ILE A 830 -32.03 2.17 16.53
CA ILE A 830 -30.74 2.64 17.08
C ILE A 830 -30.88 2.83 18.60
N ASP A 831 -29.77 3.05 19.31
CA ASP A 831 -29.81 3.68 20.62
C ASP A 831 -30.06 5.19 20.48
N PRO A 832 -31.18 5.73 20.98
CA PRO A 832 -31.53 7.12 20.75
C PRO A 832 -30.72 8.12 21.57
N ASP A 833 -29.89 7.69 22.53
CA ASP A 833 -29.10 8.59 23.40
C ASP A 833 -27.73 8.00 23.81
N TRP A 834 -26.91 7.59 22.83
CA TRP A 834 -25.60 6.97 23.04
C TRP A 834 -24.45 7.70 22.35
N MET A 835 -24.29 8.98 22.68
CA MET A 835 -23.22 9.81 22.10
C MET A 835 -21.82 9.41 22.63
N PRO A 836 -20.80 9.37 21.76
CA PRO A 836 -20.80 9.85 20.37
C PRO A 836 -21.16 8.80 19.31
N PHE A 837 -21.54 7.58 19.69
CA PHE A 837 -21.83 6.51 18.74
C PHE A 837 -23.11 6.74 17.95
N GLU A 838 -24.21 7.00 18.64
CA GLU A 838 -25.47 7.32 18.00
C GLU A 838 -26.45 8.07 18.88
N LYS A 839 -27.30 8.87 18.23
CA LYS A 839 -28.41 9.57 18.86
C LYS A 839 -29.49 9.85 17.82
N ILE A 840 -30.75 9.95 18.27
CA ILE A 840 -31.82 10.56 17.48
C ILE A 840 -31.88 12.05 17.83
N GLU A 841 -31.54 12.91 16.87
CA GLU A 841 -31.62 14.36 17.04
C GLU A 841 -32.42 14.99 15.91
N ALA A 842 -33.47 15.73 16.27
CA ALA A 842 -34.44 16.30 15.32
C ALA A 842 -34.98 15.25 14.32
N GLY A 843 -35.24 14.03 14.79
CA GLY A 843 -35.72 12.91 13.97
C GLY A 843 -34.67 12.28 13.04
N LYS A 844 -33.40 12.63 13.17
CA LYS A 844 -32.30 12.10 12.35
C LYS A 844 -31.32 11.27 13.18
N HIS A 845 -30.76 10.24 12.56
CA HIS A 845 -29.66 9.46 13.11
C HIS A 845 -28.34 10.23 12.94
N ILE A 846 -27.71 10.58 14.05
CA ILE A 846 -26.40 11.23 14.12
C ILE A 846 -25.43 10.34 14.92
N GLY A 847 -24.12 10.61 14.83
CA GLY A 847 -23.08 9.85 15.54
C GLY A 847 -22.12 9.08 14.62
N VAL A 848 -21.20 8.33 15.22
CA VAL A 848 -20.26 7.42 14.54
C VAL A 848 -21.00 6.39 13.69
N SER A 849 -21.99 5.68 14.27
CA SER A 849 -22.71 4.63 13.53
C SER A 849 -23.54 5.22 12.38
N ALA A 850 -23.99 6.48 12.47
CA ALA A 850 -24.67 7.15 11.36
C ALA A 850 -23.75 7.33 10.15
N ALA A 851 -22.45 7.53 10.36
CA ALA A 851 -21.47 7.55 9.28
C ALA A 851 -21.29 6.17 8.64
N TYR A 852 -21.22 5.11 9.46
CA TYR A 852 -21.18 3.73 8.96
C TYR A 852 -22.44 3.36 8.18
N ILE A 853 -23.63 3.68 8.69
CA ILE A 853 -24.90 3.38 8.01
C ILE A 853 -25.02 4.13 6.68
N ARG A 854 -24.58 5.40 6.61
CA ARG A 854 -24.51 6.13 5.32
C ARG A 854 -23.58 5.44 4.32
N LEU A 855 -22.41 4.98 4.78
CA LEU A 855 -21.44 4.26 3.95
C LEU A 855 -21.97 2.90 3.49
N ILE A 856 -22.66 2.18 4.37
CA ILE A 856 -23.25 0.88 4.05
C ILE A 856 -24.40 1.07 3.06
N SER A 857 -25.28 2.04 3.32
CA SER A 857 -26.39 2.43 2.43
C SER A 857 -25.91 2.77 1.03
N SER A 858 -24.83 3.54 0.90
CA SER A 858 -24.26 3.88 -0.42
C SER A 858 -23.60 2.70 -1.14
N LYS A 859 -23.13 1.69 -0.40
CA LYS A 859 -22.50 0.48 -0.98
C LYS A 859 -23.53 -0.55 -1.46
N ILE A 860 -24.64 -0.72 -0.75
CA ILE A 860 -25.69 -1.68 -1.13
C ILE A 860 -26.81 -1.05 -1.98
N ASP A 861 -26.77 0.27 -2.17
CA ASP A 861 -27.79 1.06 -2.87
C ASP A 861 -29.22 0.84 -2.35
N ILE A 862 -29.36 0.71 -1.02
CA ILE A 862 -30.65 0.61 -0.33
C ILE A 862 -30.70 1.63 0.81
N PRO A 863 -31.77 2.45 0.88
CA PRO A 863 -31.96 3.40 1.96
C PRO A 863 -32.27 2.71 3.29
N PHE A 864 -31.68 3.24 4.36
CA PHE A 864 -32.00 2.86 5.73
C PHE A 864 -33.02 3.84 6.31
N THR A 865 -34.12 3.32 6.83
CA THR A 865 -35.20 4.12 7.42
C THR A 865 -35.17 3.97 8.94
N LEU A 866 -34.96 5.08 9.64
CA LEU A 866 -34.96 5.11 11.09
C LEU A 866 -36.37 4.89 11.64
N ILE A 867 -36.53 3.92 12.55
CA ILE A 867 -37.73 3.74 13.36
C ILE A 867 -37.57 4.56 14.64
N PRO A 868 -38.38 5.61 14.87
CA PRO A 868 -38.23 6.49 16.02
C PRO A 868 -38.54 5.74 17.32
N THR A 869 -37.65 5.92 18.30
CA THR A 869 -37.75 5.35 19.63
C THR A 869 -37.16 6.33 20.64
N ASP A 870 -37.66 6.33 21.87
CA ASP A 870 -37.26 7.27 22.93
C ASP A 870 -36.20 6.66 23.86
N THR A 871 -36.09 5.33 23.91
CA THR A 871 -35.11 4.62 24.74
C THR A 871 -34.56 3.39 24.04
N TRP A 872 -33.35 2.96 24.41
CA TRP A 872 -32.77 1.72 23.91
C TRP A 872 -33.65 0.48 24.17
N ASN A 873 -34.36 0.44 25.30
CA ASN A 873 -35.31 -0.64 25.60
C ASN A 873 -36.49 -0.67 24.61
N GLN A 874 -36.96 0.49 24.16
CA GLN A 874 -38.00 0.57 23.13
C GLN A 874 -37.48 0.11 21.77
N SER A 875 -36.21 0.38 21.43
CA SER A 875 -35.53 -0.19 20.26
C SER A 875 -35.48 -1.71 20.32
N ILE A 876 -35.07 -2.26 21.47
CA ILE A 876 -35.07 -3.71 21.72
C ILE A 876 -36.46 -4.32 21.53
N HIS A 877 -37.51 -3.71 22.11
CA HIS A 877 -38.88 -4.20 21.98
C HIS A 877 -39.39 -4.14 20.53
N SER A 878 -39.02 -3.08 19.81
CA SER A 878 -39.39 -2.90 18.41
C SER A 878 -38.73 -3.94 17.51
N ALA A 879 -37.45 -4.26 17.73
CA ALA A 879 -36.77 -5.34 17.01
C ALA A 879 -37.35 -6.73 17.33
N LYS A 880 -37.67 -7.03 18.60
CA LYS A 880 -38.36 -8.29 18.98
C LYS A 880 -39.72 -8.44 18.29
N LYS A 881 -40.43 -7.33 18.10
CA LYS A 881 -41.69 -7.26 17.32
C LYS A 881 -41.48 -7.18 15.82
N ARG A 882 -40.24 -7.33 15.34
CA ARG A 882 -39.86 -7.32 13.93
C ARG A 882 -40.20 -6.01 13.20
N LYS A 883 -40.33 -4.90 13.94
CA LYS A 883 -40.55 -3.54 13.38
C LYS A 883 -39.29 -2.94 12.77
N CYS A 884 -38.13 -3.45 13.18
CA CYS A 884 -36.82 -3.08 12.67
C CYS A 884 -36.17 -4.33 12.06
N ASP A 885 -35.56 -4.17 10.89
CA ASP A 885 -34.74 -5.19 10.25
C ASP A 885 -33.36 -5.29 10.92
N ILE A 886 -32.82 -4.14 11.36
CA ILE A 886 -31.50 -4.08 11.98
C ILE A 886 -31.43 -3.22 13.25
N PHE A 887 -30.41 -3.49 14.07
CA PHE A 887 -29.77 -2.51 14.95
C PHE A 887 -28.52 -1.97 14.24
N SER A 888 -28.40 -0.65 14.15
CA SER A 888 -27.20 0.01 13.57
C SER A 888 -25.91 -0.42 14.24
N LEU A 889 -25.91 -0.48 15.58
CA LEU A 889 -24.73 -0.76 16.39
C LEU A 889 -25.15 -1.55 17.64
N ALA A 890 -24.75 -2.82 17.71
CA ALA A 890 -25.03 -3.66 18.85
C ALA A 890 -23.98 -4.77 19.01
N MET A 891 -23.68 -5.13 20.25
CA MET A 891 -22.90 -6.32 20.59
C MET A 891 -23.82 -7.54 20.69
N GLU A 892 -23.31 -8.67 20.22
CA GLU A 892 -23.95 -9.98 20.35
C GLU A 892 -24.04 -10.39 21.83
N THR A 893 -25.22 -10.89 22.26
CA THR A 893 -25.37 -11.57 23.55
C THR A 893 -26.27 -12.80 23.41
N PRO A 894 -26.16 -13.81 24.31
CA PRO A 894 -27.07 -14.95 24.34
C PRO A 894 -28.56 -14.56 24.34
N ALA A 895 -28.92 -13.48 25.05
CA ALA A 895 -30.29 -12.98 25.05
C ALA A 895 -30.73 -12.40 23.69
N ARG A 896 -29.82 -11.73 22.97
CA ARG A 896 -30.10 -11.09 21.67
C ARG A 896 -30.12 -12.08 20.50
N LYS A 897 -29.28 -13.13 20.55
CA LYS A 897 -29.26 -14.23 19.56
C LYS A 897 -30.60 -14.94 19.36
N LYS A 898 -31.52 -14.82 20.32
CA LYS A 898 -32.89 -15.36 20.21
C LYS A 898 -33.74 -14.68 19.13
N TYR A 899 -33.42 -13.45 18.73
CA TYR A 899 -34.21 -12.68 17.76
C TYR A 899 -33.38 -11.93 16.71
N MET A 900 -32.06 -11.81 16.89
CA MET A 900 -31.14 -11.18 15.94
C MET A 900 -29.88 -12.03 15.75
N ASP A 901 -29.36 -12.08 14.53
CA ASP A 901 -27.99 -12.47 14.21
C ASP A 901 -27.10 -11.22 14.11
N PHE A 902 -25.77 -11.39 14.09
CA PHE A 902 -24.84 -10.26 14.16
C PHE A 902 -23.79 -10.36 13.06
N THR A 903 -23.46 -9.23 12.46
CA THR A 903 -22.35 -9.14 11.52
C THR A 903 -21.01 -9.27 12.23
N GLU A 904 -19.94 -9.45 11.46
CA GLU A 904 -18.59 -9.12 11.88
C GLU A 904 -18.56 -7.71 12.49
N PRO A 905 -17.78 -7.50 13.56
CA PRO A 905 -17.71 -6.21 14.22
C PRO A 905 -17.00 -5.19 13.32
N TYR A 906 -17.56 -3.99 13.24
CA TYR A 906 -16.91 -2.85 12.59
C TYR A 906 -16.35 -1.84 13.59
N LEU A 907 -16.59 -2.05 14.88
CA LEU A 907 -16.12 -1.21 15.95
C LEU A 907 -15.81 -2.03 17.21
N THR A 908 -14.60 -1.88 17.74
CA THR A 908 -14.18 -2.50 19.00
C THR A 908 -13.66 -1.41 19.93
N VAL A 909 -14.21 -1.33 21.14
CA VAL A 909 -13.83 -0.29 22.11
C VAL A 909 -13.65 -0.85 23.52
N PRO A 910 -12.58 -0.48 24.24
CA PRO A 910 -12.32 -1.03 25.56
C PRO A 910 -13.27 -0.45 26.62
N LEU A 911 -13.57 -1.25 27.64
CA LEU A 911 -14.24 -0.78 28.84
C LEU A 911 -13.26 -0.08 29.78
N VAL A 912 -13.75 0.99 30.40
CA VAL A 912 -13.02 1.79 31.38
C VAL A 912 -13.87 2.04 32.61
N ILE A 913 -13.22 2.30 33.74
CA ILE A 913 -13.89 2.82 34.93
C ILE A 913 -13.58 4.30 35.13
N THR A 914 -14.64 5.08 35.36
CA THR A 914 -14.55 6.49 35.71
C THR A 914 -14.82 6.67 37.19
N THR A 915 -13.97 7.45 37.85
CA THR A 915 -14.09 7.81 39.27
C THR A 915 -13.78 9.29 39.48
N THR A 916 -13.93 9.79 40.70
CA THR A 916 -13.50 11.14 41.10
C THR A 916 -11.97 11.26 41.13
N ASN A 917 -11.46 12.49 41.01
CA ASN A 917 -10.03 12.76 40.87
C ASN A 917 -9.14 12.28 42.03
N ASP A 918 -9.71 12.04 43.21
CA ASP A 918 -9.01 11.59 44.42
C ASP A 918 -8.76 10.07 44.46
N LYS A 919 -9.33 9.28 43.53
CA LYS A 919 -9.16 7.82 43.53
C LYS A 919 -7.89 7.37 42.81
N PHE A 920 -7.28 6.29 43.28
CA PHE A 920 -6.11 5.67 42.66
C PHE A 920 -6.48 4.91 41.38
N PHE A 921 -5.45 4.59 40.59
CA PHE A 921 -5.58 3.75 39.41
C PHE A 921 -6.01 2.32 39.80
N ILE A 922 -6.85 1.71 38.98
CA ILE A 922 -7.47 0.40 39.18
C ILE A 922 -7.05 -0.46 38.00
N SER A 923 -6.23 -1.47 38.28
CA SER A 923 -5.59 -2.27 37.22
C SER A 923 -6.46 -3.44 36.75
N THR A 924 -7.42 -3.88 37.58
CA THR A 924 -8.31 -5.00 37.27
C THR A 924 -9.70 -4.82 37.88
N LEU A 925 -10.73 -5.34 37.20
CA LEU A 925 -12.12 -5.35 37.69
C LEU A 925 -12.28 -6.04 39.05
N LYS A 926 -11.39 -6.98 39.42
CA LYS A 926 -11.45 -7.67 40.72
C LYS A 926 -11.25 -6.73 41.90
N GLU A 927 -10.52 -5.61 41.73
CA GLU A 927 -10.31 -4.60 42.78
C GLU A 927 -11.58 -3.79 43.13
N LEU A 928 -12.68 -4.04 42.41
CA LEU A 928 -13.97 -3.41 42.61
C LEU A 928 -14.90 -4.24 43.51
N GLU A 929 -14.45 -5.39 43.99
CA GLU A 929 -15.22 -6.21 44.93
C GLU A 929 -15.61 -5.41 46.18
N GLY A 930 -16.86 -5.54 46.61
CA GLY A 930 -17.43 -4.78 47.73
C GLY A 930 -17.76 -3.32 47.45
N LYS A 931 -17.46 -2.79 46.25
CA LYS A 931 -17.75 -1.40 45.85
C LYS A 931 -19.03 -1.32 45.01
N SER A 932 -19.78 -0.24 45.17
CA SER A 932 -20.95 0.05 44.34
C SER A 932 -20.53 0.63 42.99
N ILE A 933 -20.68 -0.15 41.93
CA ILE A 933 -20.23 0.22 40.57
C ILE A 933 -21.43 0.44 39.66
N GLY A 934 -21.52 1.60 39.02
CA GLY A 934 -22.56 1.90 38.05
C GLY A 934 -22.29 1.23 36.70
N ILE A 935 -23.35 0.69 36.07
CA ILE A 935 -23.33 0.18 34.69
C ILE A 935 -24.64 0.50 33.97
N GLY A 936 -24.60 0.67 32.65
CA GLY A 936 -25.80 1.01 31.87
C GLY A 936 -26.83 -0.12 31.83
N LYS A 937 -28.11 0.19 32.08
CA LYS A 937 -29.21 -0.79 32.03
C LYS A 937 -29.48 -1.28 30.61
N ASN A 938 -29.73 -2.58 30.44
CA ASN A 938 -30.04 -3.25 29.15
C ASN A 938 -28.94 -3.21 28.07
N TYR A 939 -27.70 -2.87 28.45
CA TYR A 939 -26.55 -2.93 27.56
C TYR A 939 -25.86 -4.31 27.60
N ALA A 940 -25.11 -4.63 26.55
CA ALA A 940 -24.44 -5.93 26.43
C ALA A 940 -23.34 -6.13 27.48
N GLN A 941 -22.57 -5.08 27.79
CA GLN A 941 -21.58 -5.11 28.85
C GLN A 941 -22.19 -5.44 30.21
N THR A 942 -23.45 -5.11 30.46
CA THR A 942 -24.11 -5.42 31.73
C THR A 942 -24.35 -6.92 31.89
N GLU A 943 -24.75 -7.60 30.82
CA GLU A 943 -24.88 -9.07 30.79
C GLU A 943 -23.50 -9.72 30.96
N LEU A 944 -22.49 -9.23 30.23
CA LEU A 944 -21.11 -9.72 30.29
C LEU A 944 -20.50 -9.58 31.69
N LEU A 945 -20.55 -8.37 32.26
CA LEU A 945 -19.93 -8.05 33.54
C LEU A 945 -20.61 -8.77 34.70
N LYS A 946 -21.95 -8.82 34.74
CA LYS A 946 -22.67 -9.56 35.78
C LYS A 946 -22.40 -11.06 35.74
N THR A 947 -22.23 -11.63 34.54
CA THR A 947 -21.92 -13.05 34.38
C THR A 947 -20.48 -13.36 34.78
N LYS A 948 -19.52 -12.53 34.35
CA LYS A 948 -18.08 -12.77 34.57
C LYS A 948 -17.62 -12.36 35.98
N TYR A 949 -18.27 -11.38 36.59
CA TYR A 949 -17.92 -10.82 37.90
C TYR A 949 -19.12 -10.73 38.84
N PRO A 950 -19.72 -11.88 39.23
CA PRO A 950 -20.92 -11.90 40.07
C PRO A 950 -20.71 -11.33 41.48
N MET A 951 -19.45 -11.20 41.92
CA MET A 951 -19.08 -10.68 43.24
C MET A 951 -19.07 -9.14 43.31
N ILE A 952 -19.13 -8.44 42.17
CA ILE A 952 -19.15 -6.96 42.13
C ILE A 952 -20.59 -6.46 42.29
N ASN A 953 -20.80 -5.49 43.18
CA ASN A 953 -22.10 -4.86 43.36
C ASN A 953 -22.41 -3.86 42.23
N PHE A 954 -23.00 -4.36 41.16
CA PHE A 954 -23.39 -3.57 40.01
C PHE A 954 -24.77 -2.89 40.18
N ILE A 955 -24.79 -1.57 40.06
CA ILE A 955 -26.00 -0.74 40.10
C ILE A 955 -26.33 -0.26 38.69
N GLU A 956 -27.48 -0.65 38.18
CA GLU A 956 -27.94 -0.24 36.85
C GLU A 956 -28.39 1.22 36.84
N VAL A 957 -27.93 1.98 35.83
CA VAL A 957 -28.34 3.37 35.56
C VAL A 957 -28.93 3.50 34.16
N SER A 958 -29.76 4.52 33.95
CA SER A 958 -30.51 4.69 32.70
C SER A 958 -29.69 5.37 31.61
N THR A 959 -28.74 6.23 31.97
CA THR A 959 -27.83 6.91 31.03
C THR A 959 -26.41 7.02 31.59
N ALA A 960 -25.41 7.18 30.72
CA ALA A 960 -24.03 7.40 31.14
C ALA A 960 -23.90 8.68 31.99
N GLN A 961 -24.64 9.73 31.65
CA GLN A 961 -24.65 10.98 32.41
C GLN A 961 -25.19 10.78 33.85
N GLU A 962 -26.25 9.98 34.02
CA GLU A 962 -26.77 9.62 35.35
C GLU A 962 -25.70 8.87 36.17
N GLY A 963 -25.03 7.89 35.55
CA GLY A 963 -23.94 7.13 36.18
C GLY A 963 -22.80 8.02 36.66
N LEU A 964 -22.31 8.90 35.79
CA LEU A 964 -21.23 9.83 36.10
C LEU A 964 -21.63 10.84 37.20
N GLN A 965 -22.85 11.37 37.19
CA GLN A 965 -23.36 12.24 38.26
C GLN A 965 -23.44 11.52 39.61
N LYS A 966 -23.82 10.24 39.61
CA LYS A 966 -23.85 9.42 40.83
C LYS A 966 -22.46 9.16 41.39
N VAL A 967 -21.43 9.08 40.54
CA VAL A 967 -20.02 9.03 40.95
C VAL A 967 -19.59 10.35 41.60
N ILE A 968 -19.92 11.49 41.00
CA ILE A 968 -19.62 12.83 41.56
C ILE A 968 -20.27 13.01 42.94
N LYS A 969 -21.51 12.56 43.09
CA LYS A 969 -22.26 12.63 44.37
C LYS A 969 -21.76 11.62 45.42
N GLY A 970 -20.79 10.77 45.10
CA GLY A 970 -20.27 9.71 45.99
C GLY A 970 -21.24 8.56 46.24
N THR A 971 -22.37 8.50 45.53
CA THR A 971 -23.35 7.40 45.63
C THR A 971 -22.90 6.14 44.90
N LEU A 972 -22.01 6.28 43.92
CA LEU A 972 -21.30 5.19 43.27
C LEU A 972 -19.79 5.41 43.47
N PHE A 973 -19.05 4.32 43.67
CA PHE A 973 -17.59 4.38 43.72
C PHE A 973 -17.01 4.71 42.34
N GLY A 974 -17.57 4.12 41.29
CA GLY A 974 -17.18 4.36 39.91
C GLY A 974 -18.26 3.93 38.92
N TYR A 975 -18.12 4.36 37.68
CA TYR A 975 -19.03 4.02 36.58
C TYR A 975 -18.22 3.34 35.47
N ILE A 976 -18.65 2.15 35.04
CA ILE A 976 -18.02 1.41 33.96
C ILE A 976 -18.82 1.60 32.68
N ASP A 977 -18.12 2.03 31.64
CA ASP A 977 -18.64 2.12 30.29
C ASP A 977 -17.46 2.07 29.29
N ASN A 978 -17.75 2.22 28.00
CA ASN A 978 -16.73 2.26 26.98
C ASN A 978 -15.93 3.56 26.98
N LEU A 979 -14.64 3.46 26.65
CA LEU A 979 -13.68 4.58 26.63
C LEU A 979 -14.18 5.78 25.83
N THR A 980 -14.78 5.55 24.66
CA THR A 980 -15.21 6.61 23.75
C THR A 980 -16.36 7.45 24.33
N THR A 981 -17.38 6.79 24.90
CA THR A 981 -18.51 7.46 25.56
C THR A 981 -18.03 8.23 26.79
N ILE A 982 -17.19 7.61 27.63
CA ILE A 982 -16.63 8.28 28.80
C ILE A 982 -15.79 9.49 28.41
N GLY A 983 -14.89 9.35 27.43
CA GLY A 983 -14.05 10.44 26.93
C GLY A 983 -14.90 11.62 26.45
N TYR A 984 -15.94 11.35 25.66
CA TYR A 984 -16.88 12.38 25.19
C TYR A 984 -17.60 13.08 26.34
N GLN A 985 -18.15 12.31 27.30
CA GLN A 985 -18.90 12.86 28.43
C GLN A 985 -18.02 13.70 29.35
N ILE A 986 -16.79 13.23 29.66
CA ILE A 986 -15.83 13.98 30.46
C ILE A 986 -15.45 15.28 29.75
N GLN A 987 -15.05 15.22 28.49
CA GLN A 987 -14.63 16.42 27.75
C GLN A 987 -15.75 17.46 27.64
N LYS A 988 -16.99 17.02 27.43
CA LYS A 988 -18.11 17.91 27.18
C LYS A 988 -18.78 18.45 28.44
N TYR A 989 -18.86 17.67 29.52
CA TYR A 989 -19.69 18.01 30.67
C TYR A 989 -18.99 17.90 32.04
N PHE A 990 -17.90 17.13 32.18
CA PHE A 990 -17.33 16.77 33.50
C PHE A 990 -15.80 16.90 33.59
N SER A 991 -15.20 17.79 32.79
CA SER A 991 -13.75 17.84 32.51
C SER A 991 -12.86 18.11 33.72
N THR A 992 -13.42 18.62 34.82
CA THR A 992 -12.68 18.97 36.04
C THR A 992 -12.97 18.07 37.24
N GLU A 993 -13.96 17.18 37.17
CA GLU A 993 -14.47 16.44 38.35
C GLU A 993 -14.14 14.94 38.30
N LEU A 994 -14.02 14.40 37.09
CA LEU A 994 -13.92 12.97 36.84
C LEU A 994 -12.68 12.63 36.02
N LYS A 995 -12.13 11.44 36.25
CA LYS A 995 -11.04 10.87 35.45
C LYS A 995 -11.28 9.38 35.20
N ILE A 996 -10.68 8.90 34.11
CA ILE A 996 -10.57 7.48 33.84
C ILE A 996 -9.48 6.91 34.76
N THR A 997 -9.85 6.02 35.67
CA THR A 997 -8.94 5.40 36.64
C THR A 997 -8.53 3.98 36.28
N GLY A 998 -9.03 3.41 35.21
CA GLY A 998 -8.65 2.07 34.76
C GLY A 998 -9.23 1.76 33.40
N GLN A 999 -8.47 1.03 32.60
CA GLN A 999 -8.91 0.42 31.35
C GLN A 999 -8.75 -1.09 31.51
N PHE A 1000 -9.76 -1.84 31.09
CA PHE A 1000 -9.81 -3.28 31.28
C PHE A 1000 -9.67 -4.02 29.94
N ASN A 1001 -9.40 -5.33 30.03
CA ASN A 1001 -9.23 -6.19 28.84
C ASN A 1001 -10.57 -6.60 28.22
N GLU A 1002 -11.69 -6.22 28.84
CA GLU A 1002 -13.03 -6.41 28.30
C GLU A 1002 -13.33 -5.36 27.25
N ASP A 1003 -13.48 -5.79 26.00
CA ASP A 1003 -13.90 -4.94 24.89
C ASP A 1003 -15.40 -5.07 24.58
N LEU A 1004 -16.01 -3.96 24.19
CA LEU A 1004 -17.27 -3.97 23.45
C LEU A 1004 -16.97 -4.22 21.98
N ILE A 1005 -17.42 -5.38 21.51
CA ILE A 1005 -17.31 -5.83 20.13
C ILE A 1005 -18.65 -5.53 19.45
N LEU A 1006 -18.68 -4.49 18.60
CA LEU A 1006 -19.91 -3.91 18.08
C LEU A 1006 -20.02 -4.11 16.56
N GLY A 1007 -21.16 -4.64 16.13
CA GLY A 1007 -21.54 -4.84 14.72
C GLY A 1007 -22.98 -4.42 14.46
N ILE A 1008 -23.51 -4.80 13.30
CA ILE A 1008 -24.95 -4.66 13.00
C ILE A 1008 -25.67 -5.89 13.55
N GLY A 1009 -26.72 -5.66 14.33
CA GLY A 1009 -27.68 -6.72 14.64
C GLY A 1009 -28.67 -6.82 13.50
N VAL A 1010 -28.91 -8.00 12.94
CA VAL A 1010 -29.86 -8.27 11.85
C VAL A 1010 -30.92 -9.24 12.35
N ARG A 1011 -32.18 -9.06 11.98
CA ARG A 1011 -33.24 -10.04 12.29
C ARG A 1011 -32.82 -11.46 11.89
N ASN A 1012 -32.94 -12.41 12.81
CA ASN A 1012 -32.46 -13.78 12.61
C ASN A 1012 -33.28 -14.63 11.61
N ASP A 1013 -34.32 -14.05 11.01
CA ASP A 1013 -35.08 -14.62 9.90
C ASP A 1013 -34.75 -13.94 8.56
N GLU A 1014 -33.69 -13.13 8.52
CA GLU A 1014 -33.16 -12.44 7.34
C GLU A 1014 -31.67 -12.77 7.09
N PRO A 1015 -31.28 -14.05 6.95
CA PRO A 1015 -29.87 -14.46 6.81
C PRO A 1015 -29.21 -13.91 5.54
N ILE A 1016 -29.98 -13.68 4.47
CA ILE A 1016 -29.45 -13.07 3.24
C ILE A 1016 -29.04 -11.61 3.49
N LEU A 1017 -29.80 -10.87 4.31
CA LEU A 1017 -29.43 -9.51 4.69
C LEU A 1017 -28.15 -9.50 5.54
N LEU A 1018 -28.01 -10.47 6.44
CA LEU A 1018 -26.80 -10.64 7.24
C LEU A 1018 -25.56 -10.85 6.36
N ASP A 1019 -25.63 -11.74 5.37
CA ASP A 1019 -24.53 -12.02 4.45
C ASP A 1019 -24.13 -10.78 3.63
N ILE A 1020 -25.12 -10.04 3.14
CA ILE A 1020 -24.91 -8.78 2.40
C ILE A 1020 -24.19 -7.75 3.27
N LEU A 1021 -24.64 -7.59 4.52
CA LEU A 1021 -24.05 -6.62 5.45
C LEU A 1021 -22.64 -7.04 5.87
N ASN A 1022 -22.38 -8.34 6.09
CA ASN A 1022 -21.04 -8.87 6.33
C ASN A 1022 -20.09 -8.59 5.16
N LYS A 1023 -20.52 -8.88 3.92
CA LYS A 1023 -19.75 -8.54 2.72
C LYS A 1023 -19.50 -7.04 2.64
N THR A 1024 -20.49 -6.22 2.96
CA THR A 1024 -20.37 -4.76 2.94
C THR A 1024 -19.38 -4.25 3.98
N ILE A 1025 -19.47 -4.72 5.23
CA ILE A 1025 -18.55 -4.35 6.31
C ILE A 1025 -17.11 -4.75 5.98
N ASN A 1026 -16.91 -5.92 5.38
CA ASN A 1026 -15.59 -6.38 4.95
C ASN A 1026 -14.97 -5.50 3.86
N THR A 1027 -15.76 -4.68 3.17
CA THR A 1027 -15.24 -3.67 2.22
C THR A 1027 -14.81 -2.35 2.86
N ILE A 1028 -15.02 -2.18 4.17
CA ILE A 1028 -14.67 -0.95 4.90
C ILE A 1028 -13.28 -1.13 5.50
N ASP A 1029 -12.30 -0.42 4.96
CA ASP A 1029 -10.92 -0.50 5.45
C ASP A 1029 -10.73 0.21 6.80
N ASP A 1030 -9.68 -0.17 7.53
CA ASP A 1030 -9.41 0.38 8.86
C ASP A 1030 -9.03 1.87 8.83
N SER A 1031 -8.58 2.39 7.68
CA SER A 1031 -8.31 3.82 7.51
C SER A 1031 -9.61 4.63 7.55
N ILE A 1032 -10.66 4.15 6.90
CA ILE A 1032 -12.00 4.73 6.93
C ILE A 1032 -12.59 4.61 8.34
N LYS A 1033 -12.42 3.45 8.99
CA LYS A 1033 -12.88 3.25 10.38
C LYS A 1033 -12.24 4.28 11.32
N ASN A 1034 -10.92 4.42 11.26
CA ASN A 1034 -10.16 5.40 12.04
C ASN A 1034 -10.54 6.84 11.68
N GLN A 1035 -10.80 7.13 10.40
CA GLN A 1035 -11.25 8.45 9.97
C GLN A 1035 -12.62 8.80 10.55
N ILE A 1036 -13.61 7.89 10.48
CA ILE A 1036 -14.94 8.10 11.06
C ILE A 1036 -14.82 8.35 12.56
N LEU A 1037 -14.00 7.55 13.25
CA LEU A 1037 -13.78 7.73 14.69
C LEU A 1037 -13.12 9.06 15.04
N SER A 1038 -12.09 9.49 14.28
CA SER A 1038 -11.38 10.75 14.55
C SER A 1038 -12.20 12.04 14.38
N GLN A 1039 -13.40 11.94 13.81
CA GLN A 1039 -14.34 13.07 13.69
C GLN A 1039 -15.12 13.34 14.97
N TRP A 1040 -15.11 12.39 15.90
CA TRP A 1040 -15.85 12.39 17.15
C TRP A 1040 -14.89 12.33 18.33
#